data_AF-A0A180GA04-F1
#
_entry.id   AF-A0A180GA04-F1
#
_cell.length_a   1.000
_cell.length_b   1.000
_cell.length_c   1.000
_cell.angle_alpha   90.00
_cell.angle_beta   90.00
_cell.angle_gamma   90.00
#
_symmetry.space_group_name_H-M   'P 1'
#
loop_
_entity.id
_entity.type
_entity.pdbx_description
1 polymer ?
#
loop_
_entity_poly.entity_id
_entity_poly.type
_entity_poly.pdbx_seq_one_letter_code
_entity_poly.pdbx_strand_id
1 'polypeptide(L)'
;MTSLPESKPDDPPLLSVWADMIIIGLVVLFWGSSRFRASSEGARGGTRVKFASAGVVDCRVFALFQSLQLGGHSICSDPRRAMSNFIRFNSIFFRSRLIPVPLRSRRTLASSFPPPYPMSTSSSKQPPTKINASSISPKITNQQPQPSVDSSGHDPDQHSRAATQHSPLSRLPSPSRDGVHARFMSSTSIQQAYRSEFDTFGELKVPADKYYGAQTQRSLQNFDIGGEQERMPPALIEAFAYVKKSAAIVNMTYGLDPKIGQAICQAADEVISGKLSDHFPLVVFQTGSGTQTNMNVNEVISNRAIEILGGEKGSKKPVHPNDHVNMSQSSNDTFPTAMHVAAVFQITRNLIPALESLIRAIGAKRVEFDSIIKIGRTHLQDATPLTLGQEFSGYEQQLINGLARVKASLPRLSMLAQGGTAVGTGLNTKSGFAEAIAKEITQQTGIPFETAPNKFEALASHDAIVETSGALNVLAVSAMKIANDIRFLGSGPRCGLGELSLPENEPGSSIMPGKVNPTQCEALTMVAAQVMGNHTTISIAGSNGHFELNVFKPVLIKNLLQSIRLLGDGFRSFETNCVVGIEANKARIEQLLNESLMLATILNSRLGYDNVAKCAKKAHKEGTTLKEATLSLGLLDGAEFDKIVRPELMLGPDHKPKSG
;
A
#
# COMPACT_ATOMS: atom_id res chain seq x y z
N MET A 1 24.97 63.10 -22.51
CA MET A 1 25.98 62.03 -22.53
C MET A 1 25.47 60.95 -21.58
N THR A 2 25.12 59.72 -21.93
CA THR A 2 25.28 58.91 -23.15
C THR A 2 24.31 57.73 -23.04
N SER A 3 23.57 57.53 -24.13
CA SER A 3 22.83 56.37 -24.65
C SER A 3 22.87 55.00 -23.96
N LEU A 4 21.66 54.42 -23.85
CA LEU A 4 21.31 52.98 -23.79
C LEU A 4 21.82 52.18 -25.01
N PRO A 5 21.99 50.85 -24.90
CA PRO A 5 21.90 49.95 -26.04
C PRO A 5 20.60 49.12 -26.03
N GLU A 6 20.05 48.95 -27.23
CA GLU A 6 18.83 48.23 -27.60
C GLU A 6 18.95 46.70 -27.42
N SER A 7 17.87 46.07 -26.94
CA SER A 7 17.67 44.62 -26.91
C SER A 7 17.04 44.11 -28.21
N LYS A 8 17.62 43.05 -28.81
CA LYS A 8 16.97 42.22 -29.85
C LYS A 8 16.07 41.14 -29.21
N PRO A 9 15.01 40.65 -29.89
CA PRO A 9 14.11 39.64 -29.33
C PRO A 9 14.66 38.21 -29.45
N ASP A 10 14.58 37.47 -28.34
CA ASP A 10 14.93 36.05 -28.21
C ASP A 10 13.85 35.10 -28.76
N ASP A 11 14.30 33.94 -29.25
CA ASP A 11 13.52 32.77 -29.69
C ASP A 11 12.62 32.17 -28.57
N PRO A 12 11.52 31.46 -28.91
CA PRO A 12 10.65 30.84 -27.92
C PRO A 12 11.28 29.57 -27.29
N PRO A 13 10.94 29.23 -26.02
CA PRO A 13 11.65 28.20 -25.27
C PRO A 13 11.27 26.77 -25.68
N LEU A 14 12.27 25.89 -25.62
CA LEU A 14 12.31 24.43 -25.84
C LEU A 14 11.36 23.56 -24.97
N LEU A 15 10.31 24.14 -24.35
CA LEU A 15 9.38 23.42 -23.48
C LEU A 15 8.23 22.71 -24.21
N SER A 16 7.92 23.07 -25.46
CA SER A 16 6.84 22.40 -26.22
C SER A 16 7.25 21.05 -26.82
N VAL A 17 8.53 20.86 -27.13
CA VAL A 17 9.01 19.64 -27.81
C VAL A 17 9.08 18.44 -26.85
N TRP A 18 9.27 18.67 -25.56
CA TRP A 18 9.31 17.60 -24.55
C TRP A 18 7.91 17.11 -24.14
N ALA A 19 6.90 17.98 -24.19
CA ALA A 19 5.51 17.61 -23.88
C ALA A 19 4.95 16.65 -24.95
N ASP A 20 5.26 16.87 -26.22
CA ASP A 20 4.77 16.04 -27.32
C ASP A 20 5.43 14.65 -27.37
N MET A 21 6.70 14.53 -26.97
CA MET A 21 7.39 13.22 -26.91
C MET A 21 6.87 12.32 -25.78
N ILE A 22 6.43 12.90 -24.66
CA ILE A 22 5.86 12.14 -23.53
C ILE A 22 4.46 11.62 -23.87
N ILE A 23 3.66 12.41 -24.60
CA ILE A 23 2.31 12.00 -25.02
C ILE A 23 2.38 10.86 -26.05
N ILE A 24 3.35 10.89 -26.98
CA ILE A 24 3.53 9.83 -27.98
C ILE A 24 4.04 8.53 -27.33
N GLY A 25 4.94 8.62 -26.34
CA GLY A 25 5.41 7.45 -25.58
C GLY A 25 4.30 6.72 -24.81
N LEU A 26 3.36 7.47 -24.24
CA LEU A 26 2.22 6.91 -23.50
C LEU A 26 1.19 6.22 -24.41
N VAL A 27 0.98 6.71 -25.63
CA VAL A 27 0.04 6.09 -26.59
C VAL A 27 0.57 4.75 -27.12
N VAL A 28 1.88 4.61 -27.32
CA VAL A 28 2.50 3.36 -27.79
C VAL A 28 2.47 2.27 -26.71
N LEU A 29 2.65 2.64 -25.44
CA LEU A 29 2.56 1.69 -24.32
C LEU A 29 1.12 1.25 -24.05
N PHE A 30 0.12 2.12 -24.22
CA PHE A 30 -1.29 1.77 -23.97
C PHE A 30 -1.92 0.87 -25.04
N TRP A 31 -1.40 0.86 -26.26
CA TRP A 31 -1.96 0.05 -27.35
C TRP A 31 -1.28 -1.32 -27.51
N GLY A 32 -0.05 -1.48 -27.02
CA GLY A 32 0.70 -2.74 -27.05
C GLY A 32 0.25 -3.79 -26.03
N SER A 33 -0.46 -3.40 -24.98
CA SER A 33 -0.81 -4.29 -23.86
C SER A 33 -2.16 -5.01 -24.00
N SER A 34 -2.94 -4.72 -25.05
CA SER A 34 -4.35 -5.14 -25.13
C SER A 34 -4.60 -6.41 -25.96
N ARG A 35 -3.57 -7.15 -26.39
CA ARG A 35 -3.75 -8.42 -27.13
C ARG A 35 -2.62 -9.41 -26.91
N PHE A 36 -2.53 -10.02 -25.74
CA PHE A 36 -1.90 -11.35 -25.60
C PHE A 36 -2.56 -12.12 -24.46
N ARG A 37 -3.59 -12.91 -24.80
CA ARG A 37 -4.07 -14.04 -24.00
C ARG A 37 -4.05 -15.24 -24.93
N ALA A 38 -3.11 -16.16 -24.74
CA ALA A 38 -3.09 -17.44 -25.42
C ALA A 38 -3.08 -18.53 -24.35
N SER A 39 -4.19 -19.25 -24.27
CA SER A 39 -4.36 -20.50 -23.53
C SER A 39 -3.60 -21.63 -24.24
N SER A 40 -2.87 -22.41 -23.47
CA SER A 40 -2.23 -23.65 -23.91
C SER A 40 -3.24 -24.80 -23.88
N GLU A 41 -3.60 -25.34 -25.04
CA GLU A 41 -4.11 -26.71 -25.19
C GLU A 41 -3.83 -27.19 -26.62
N GLY A 42 -3.27 -28.39 -26.75
CA GLY A 42 -2.65 -28.87 -27.97
C GLY A 42 -3.58 -29.53 -28.97
N ALA A 43 -3.20 -29.53 -30.24
CA ALA A 43 -3.47 -30.62 -31.18
C ALA A 43 -2.63 -30.46 -32.46
N ARG A 44 -2.14 -31.61 -32.95
CA ARG A 44 -1.44 -31.82 -34.22
C ARG A 44 -2.40 -31.62 -35.40
N GLY A 45 -1.88 -31.19 -36.55
CA GLY A 45 -2.53 -31.38 -37.86
C GLY A 45 -2.54 -30.13 -38.72
N GLY A 46 -1.74 -30.12 -39.78
CA GLY A 46 -1.70 -29.01 -40.73
C GLY A 46 -2.93 -28.96 -41.62
N THR A 47 -3.48 -27.77 -41.84
CA THR A 47 -4.18 -27.40 -43.09
C THR A 47 -4.14 -25.88 -43.26
N ARG A 48 -3.83 -25.43 -44.48
CA ARG A 48 -3.77 -24.02 -44.90
C ARG A 48 -5.13 -23.34 -44.78
N VAL A 49 -5.18 -22.15 -44.17
CA VAL A 49 -6.28 -21.19 -44.34
C VAL A 49 -5.75 -19.95 -45.05
N LYS A 50 -6.34 -19.64 -46.21
CA LYS A 50 -6.06 -18.46 -47.04
C LYS A 50 -6.55 -17.19 -46.32
N PHE A 51 -5.70 -16.18 -46.22
CA PHE A 51 -6.12 -14.81 -45.91
C PHE A 51 -6.40 -14.05 -47.20
N ALA A 52 -7.64 -13.58 -47.36
CA ALA A 52 -8.01 -12.62 -48.39
C ALA A 52 -7.94 -11.19 -47.81
N SER A 53 -7.04 -10.40 -48.39
CA SER A 53 -7.09 -8.95 -48.63
C SER A 53 -7.65 -8.01 -47.55
N ALA A 54 -6.76 -7.22 -46.93
CA ALA A 54 -6.78 -5.76 -47.00
C ALA A 54 -5.57 -5.13 -46.27
N GLY A 55 -4.78 -4.32 -46.99
CA GLY A 55 -3.94 -3.26 -46.40
C GLY A 55 -2.46 -3.59 -46.23
N VAL A 56 -1.66 -3.17 -47.21
CA VAL A 56 -0.18 -3.15 -47.19
C VAL A 56 0.32 -2.30 -46.01
N VAL A 57 1.06 -2.90 -45.08
CA VAL A 57 1.93 -2.17 -44.14
C VAL A 57 3.31 -2.08 -44.78
N ASP A 58 3.75 -0.85 -45.04
CA ASP A 58 4.98 -0.49 -45.72
C ASP A 58 6.22 -0.96 -44.92
N CYS A 59 7.02 -1.87 -45.50
CA CYS A 59 8.22 -2.46 -44.89
C CYS A 59 9.39 -1.48 -44.66
N ARG A 60 9.19 -0.17 -44.77
CA ARG A 60 10.26 0.84 -44.62
C ARG A 60 10.57 1.20 -43.17
N VAL A 61 9.67 0.95 -42.22
CA VAL A 61 9.90 1.24 -40.79
C VAL A 61 10.85 0.23 -40.14
N PHE A 62 10.82 -1.03 -40.63
CA PHE A 62 11.69 -2.09 -40.10
C PHE A 62 13.14 -1.97 -40.61
N ALA A 63 13.34 -1.44 -41.82
CA ALA A 63 14.68 -1.25 -42.41
C ALA A 63 15.48 -0.10 -41.77
N LEU A 64 14.81 0.90 -41.17
CA LEU A 64 15.47 2.01 -40.48
C LEU A 64 16.02 1.60 -39.10
N PHE A 65 15.38 0.62 -38.45
CA PHE A 65 15.81 0.11 -37.13
C PHE A 65 17.04 -0.80 -37.23
N GLN A 66 17.16 -1.56 -38.33
CA GLN A 66 18.34 -2.42 -38.58
C GLN A 66 19.58 -1.65 -39.04
N SER A 67 19.42 -0.49 -39.68
CA SER A 67 20.54 0.33 -40.14
C SER A 67 21.18 1.20 -39.05
N LEU A 68 20.52 1.37 -37.90
CA LEU A 68 21.04 2.12 -36.75
C LEU A 68 21.83 1.25 -35.74
N GLN A 69 21.78 -0.08 -35.86
CA GLN A 69 22.49 -1.00 -34.93
C GLN A 69 23.72 -1.69 -35.53
N LEU A 70 23.98 -1.58 -36.84
CA LEU A 70 25.13 -2.22 -37.48
C LEU A 70 25.80 -1.25 -38.46
N GLY A 71 26.89 -0.62 -38.04
CA GLY A 71 27.77 0.12 -38.96
C GLY A 71 28.53 1.26 -38.29
N GLY A 72 29.77 1.00 -37.89
CA GLY A 72 30.78 2.04 -37.78
C GLY A 72 31.13 2.61 -39.15
N HIS A 73 31.57 3.88 -39.14
CA HIS A 73 32.01 4.74 -40.24
C HIS A 73 31.01 5.75 -40.82
N SER A 74 31.53 6.97 -40.89
CA SER A 74 30.97 8.25 -41.33
C SER A 74 30.07 8.20 -42.57
N ILE A 75 28.97 8.97 -42.54
CA ILE A 75 28.55 10.00 -43.54
C ILE A 75 27.16 10.54 -43.13
N CYS A 76 27.07 11.83 -42.80
CA CYS A 76 26.17 12.81 -43.42
C CYS A 76 26.16 14.12 -42.60
N SER A 77 26.81 15.15 -43.15
CA SER A 77 26.96 16.48 -42.57
C SER A 77 25.94 17.46 -43.16
N ASP A 78 24.67 17.41 -42.76
CA ASP A 78 23.73 18.57 -42.81
C ASP A 78 22.37 18.24 -42.13
N PRO A 79 22.09 18.76 -40.91
CA PRO A 79 20.84 18.54 -40.18
C PRO A 79 19.58 19.12 -40.85
N ARG A 80 19.70 20.10 -41.76
CA ARG A 80 18.54 20.81 -42.33
C ARG A 80 17.82 19.99 -43.39
N ARG A 81 18.53 19.06 -44.05
CA ARG A 81 17.97 18.23 -45.12
C ARG A 81 17.12 17.07 -44.58
N ALA A 82 17.43 16.56 -43.38
CA ALA A 82 16.63 15.54 -42.70
C ALA A 82 15.26 16.08 -42.23
N MET A 83 15.22 17.33 -41.73
CA MET A 83 13.99 17.98 -41.26
C MET A 83 13.01 18.30 -42.41
N SER A 84 13.52 18.71 -43.58
CA SER A 84 12.70 19.04 -44.76
C SER A 84 11.96 17.81 -45.33
N ASN A 85 12.61 16.63 -45.30
CA ASN A 85 12.00 15.38 -45.74
C ASN A 85 10.93 14.88 -44.76
N PHE A 86 11.09 15.14 -43.46
CA PHE A 86 10.10 14.77 -42.42
C PHE A 86 8.83 15.64 -42.50
N ILE A 87 8.96 16.94 -42.79
CA ILE A 87 7.82 17.86 -42.95
C ILE A 87 7.01 17.58 -44.23
N ARG A 88 7.67 17.14 -45.32
CA ARG A 88 6.98 16.72 -46.55
C ARG A 88 6.16 15.44 -46.40
N PHE A 89 6.50 14.55 -45.46
CA PHE A 89 5.77 13.30 -45.26
C PHE A 89 4.48 13.51 -44.42
N ASN A 90 4.52 14.41 -43.44
CA ASN A 90 3.35 14.70 -42.58
C ASN A 90 2.23 15.50 -43.26
N SER A 91 2.53 16.28 -44.30
CA SER A 91 1.52 17.07 -45.03
C SER A 91 0.61 16.22 -45.94
N ILE A 92 1.01 14.98 -46.26
CA ILE A 92 0.22 14.04 -47.06
C ILE A 92 -0.77 13.24 -46.20
N PHE A 93 -0.48 13.05 -44.91
CA PHE A 93 -1.28 12.20 -44.02
C PHE A 93 -2.55 12.89 -43.47
N PHE A 94 -2.55 14.22 -43.35
CA PHE A 94 -3.66 14.97 -42.73
C PHE A 94 -4.78 15.45 -43.68
N ARG A 95 -4.74 15.10 -44.97
CA ARG A 95 -5.70 15.59 -45.97
C ARG A 95 -6.85 14.65 -46.35
N SER A 96 -7.08 13.56 -45.62
CA SER A 96 -8.22 12.69 -45.92
C SER A 96 -9.03 12.31 -44.69
N ARG A 97 -10.34 12.58 -44.76
CA ARG A 97 -11.45 12.27 -43.81
C ARG A 97 -11.88 13.39 -42.85
N LEU A 98 -12.65 14.34 -43.38
CA LEU A 98 -13.78 14.94 -42.65
C LEU A 98 -14.96 15.11 -43.64
N ILE A 99 -16.11 14.52 -43.29
CA ILE A 99 -17.41 14.71 -43.96
C ILE A 99 -18.14 15.86 -43.21
N PRO A 100 -18.77 16.85 -43.89
CA PRO A 100 -19.36 18.02 -43.24
C PRO A 100 -20.84 17.85 -42.90
N VAL A 101 -21.29 18.49 -41.81
CA VAL A 101 -22.71 18.79 -41.48
C VAL A 101 -22.87 20.33 -41.45
N PRO A 102 -23.92 20.93 -42.02
CA PRO A 102 -23.95 22.37 -42.32
C PRO A 102 -24.42 23.24 -41.14
N LEU A 103 -23.74 24.38 -40.98
CA LEU A 103 -24.09 25.49 -40.09
C LEU A 103 -25.13 26.43 -40.75
N ARG A 104 -26.16 26.82 -40.00
CA ARG A 104 -27.09 27.90 -40.38
C ARG A 104 -26.93 29.12 -39.46
N SER A 105 -26.62 30.23 -40.12
CA SER A 105 -26.85 31.67 -39.82
C SER A 105 -26.37 32.30 -38.50
N ARG A 106 -25.45 33.24 -38.69
CA ARG A 106 -25.09 34.39 -37.84
C ARG A 106 -26.31 35.26 -37.47
N ARG A 107 -26.31 35.81 -36.24
CA ARG A 107 -26.63 37.22 -35.98
C ARG A 107 -25.72 37.78 -34.87
N THR A 108 -25.15 38.93 -35.20
CA THR A 108 -24.34 39.85 -34.40
C THR A 108 -25.15 40.54 -33.30
N LEU A 109 -24.50 40.92 -32.19
CA LEU A 109 -24.55 42.27 -31.62
C LEU A 109 -23.56 42.44 -30.45
N ALA A 110 -23.07 43.66 -30.33
CA ALA A 110 -21.91 44.11 -29.57
C ALA A 110 -22.26 44.60 -28.15
N SER A 111 -21.21 44.68 -27.33
CA SER A 111 -20.92 45.67 -26.27
C SER A 111 -21.97 45.97 -25.19
N SER A 112 -21.63 45.68 -23.93
CA SER A 112 -21.66 46.65 -22.82
C SER A 112 -21.22 46.02 -21.49
N PHE A 113 -20.22 46.63 -20.85
CA PHE A 113 -19.90 46.48 -19.42
C PHE A 113 -20.43 47.71 -18.67
N PRO A 114 -20.90 47.55 -17.42
CA PRO A 114 -20.75 48.59 -16.40
C PRO A 114 -20.21 48.07 -15.04
N PRO A 115 -19.85 48.97 -14.09
CA PRO A 115 -18.66 48.90 -13.21
C PRO A 115 -18.96 48.48 -11.74
N PRO A 116 -17.98 48.52 -10.79
CA PRO A 116 -18.14 47.92 -9.46
C PRO A 116 -18.37 48.89 -8.27
N TYR A 117 -19.01 48.35 -7.21
CA TYR A 117 -19.05 48.72 -5.76
C TYR A 117 -19.74 50.03 -5.30
N PRO A 118 -20.37 50.10 -4.09
CA PRO A 118 -19.66 50.05 -2.78
C PRO A 118 -20.40 49.43 -1.55
N MET A 119 -19.63 49.28 -0.46
CA MET A 119 -20.05 48.94 0.92
C MET A 119 -20.84 50.06 1.63
N SER A 120 -21.76 49.71 2.54
CA SER A 120 -22.12 50.54 3.71
C SER A 120 -22.70 49.73 4.87
N THR A 121 -22.70 50.35 6.04
CA THR A 121 -22.77 49.84 7.41
C THR A 121 -24.16 49.94 8.08
N SER A 122 -24.30 49.21 9.21
CA SER A 122 -25.07 49.50 10.44
C SER A 122 -26.61 49.37 10.51
N SER A 123 -27.03 48.41 11.37
CA SER A 123 -28.07 48.44 12.44
C SER A 123 -29.45 49.09 12.23
N SER A 124 -30.52 48.33 12.47
CA SER A 124 -31.47 48.53 13.60
C SER A 124 -32.67 47.56 13.62
N LYS A 125 -33.13 47.31 14.85
CA LYS A 125 -34.37 46.67 15.39
C LYS A 125 -35.66 47.12 14.64
N GLN A 126 -36.82 46.45 14.55
CA GLN A 126 -37.54 45.38 15.28
C GLN A 126 -38.83 44.97 14.43
N PRO A 127 -39.71 44.03 14.86
CA PRO A 127 -40.65 43.20 14.03
C PRO A 127 -42.07 43.84 13.90
N PRO A 128 -43.22 43.16 13.59
CA PRO A 128 -43.52 41.74 13.31
C PRO A 128 -44.49 41.45 12.13
N THR A 129 -44.74 40.17 11.81
CA THR A 129 -46.13 39.67 11.60
C THR A 129 -46.20 38.15 11.50
N LYS A 130 -47.12 37.60 12.30
CA LYS A 130 -47.60 36.21 12.28
C LYS A 130 -48.55 36.03 11.08
N ILE A 131 -48.48 34.89 10.39
CA ILE A 131 -49.66 34.29 9.77
C ILE A 131 -49.72 32.83 10.24
N ASN A 132 -50.92 32.47 10.72
CA ASN A 132 -51.27 31.21 11.35
C ASN A 132 -51.81 30.21 10.31
N ALA A 133 -51.75 28.94 10.70
CA ALA A 133 -52.13 27.74 9.96
C ALA A 133 -53.61 27.64 9.54
N SER A 134 -53.92 26.79 8.54
CA SER A 134 -54.87 25.66 8.69
C SER A 134 -55.12 24.86 7.39
N SER A 135 -55.10 23.52 7.52
CA SER A 135 -55.89 22.44 6.87
C SER A 135 -56.01 22.38 5.34
N ILE A 136 -55.84 21.23 4.66
CA ILE A 136 -56.82 20.12 4.57
C ILE A 136 -56.14 18.81 4.09
N SER A 137 -56.65 17.69 4.63
CA SER A 137 -56.31 16.26 4.52
C SER A 137 -56.53 15.58 3.13
N PRO A 138 -56.11 14.30 2.94
CA PRO A 138 -55.74 13.70 1.66
C PRO A 138 -56.84 12.81 1.01
N LYS A 139 -56.72 12.55 -0.29
CA LYS A 139 -57.48 11.51 -1.00
C LYS A 139 -56.64 10.25 -1.23
N ILE A 140 -57.17 9.16 -0.68
CA ILE A 140 -56.79 7.76 -0.88
C ILE A 140 -57.32 7.28 -2.25
N THR A 141 -56.58 6.44 -2.95
CA THR A 141 -57.18 5.51 -3.93
C THR A 141 -56.41 4.19 -3.92
N ASN A 142 -57.12 3.14 -3.51
CA ASN A 142 -56.73 1.73 -3.52
C ASN A 142 -56.61 1.20 -4.95
N GLN A 143 -55.57 0.40 -5.24
CA GLN A 143 -55.69 -0.78 -6.11
C GLN A 143 -54.77 -1.91 -5.62
N GLN A 144 -55.38 -3.03 -5.22
CA GLN A 144 -54.75 -4.35 -5.08
C GLN A 144 -54.69 -5.03 -6.46
N PRO A 145 -53.82 -6.05 -6.61
CA PRO A 145 -54.22 -7.26 -7.32
C PRO A 145 -54.08 -8.53 -6.45
N GLN A 146 -55.05 -9.43 -6.59
CA GLN A 146 -55.08 -10.78 -6.04
C GLN A 146 -54.15 -11.76 -6.80
N PRO A 147 -53.80 -12.92 -6.20
CA PRO A 147 -52.95 -13.94 -6.81
C PRO A 147 -53.75 -15.04 -7.53
N SER A 148 -53.18 -15.60 -8.60
CA SER A 148 -53.68 -16.80 -9.28
C SER A 148 -52.97 -18.07 -8.78
N VAL A 149 -53.76 -19.09 -8.48
CA VAL A 149 -53.40 -20.45 -8.09
C VAL A 149 -53.63 -21.38 -9.29
N ASP A 150 -52.70 -22.30 -9.55
CA ASP A 150 -52.92 -23.65 -10.13
C ASP A 150 -51.61 -24.44 -9.89
N SER A 151 -51.52 -25.55 -9.15
CA SER A 151 -52.23 -26.84 -9.06
C SER A 151 -51.62 -27.97 -9.93
N SER A 152 -51.24 -29.06 -9.24
CA SER A 152 -50.90 -30.43 -9.72
C SER A 152 -49.57 -30.66 -10.48
N GLY A 153 -48.75 -31.70 -10.24
CA GLY A 153 -48.81 -32.88 -9.37
C GLY A 153 -48.60 -34.18 -10.16
N HIS A 154 -47.43 -34.83 -10.07
CA HIS A 154 -47.22 -36.31 -10.07
C HIS A 154 -45.73 -36.70 -10.17
N ASP A 155 -45.37 -37.73 -9.41
CA ASP A 155 -44.17 -38.57 -9.35
C ASP A 155 -44.71 -40.05 -9.42
N PRO A 156 -43.96 -41.18 -9.39
CA PRO A 156 -42.57 -41.53 -9.76
C PRO A 156 -42.51 -42.81 -10.66
N ASP A 157 -41.31 -43.30 -11.01
CA ASP A 157 -40.86 -44.73 -10.96
C ASP A 157 -39.58 -44.95 -11.81
N GLN A 158 -38.43 -45.28 -11.19
CA GLN A 158 -37.87 -46.62 -10.96
C GLN A 158 -37.66 -47.53 -12.19
N HIS A 159 -36.38 -47.85 -12.49
CA HIS A 159 -35.99 -49.20 -12.92
C HIS A 159 -34.52 -49.53 -12.61
N SER A 160 -34.34 -50.73 -12.05
CA SER A 160 -33.11 -51.42 -11.62
C SER A 160 -32.57 -52.41 -12.68
N ARG A 161 -31.36 -52.98 -12.40
CA ARG A 161 -30.70 -54.23 -12.88
C ARG A 161 -29.48 -53.96 -13.78
N ALA A 162 -28.37 -54.71 -13.78
CA ALA A 162 -27.86 -55.92 -13.12
C ALA A 162 -26.31 -55.91 -13.29
N ALA A 163 -25.48 -56.25 -12.30
CA ALA A 163 -24.89 -57.55 -11.96
C ALA A 163 -24.12 -58.28 -13.08
N THR A 164 -22.80 -58.49 -12.87
CA THR A 164 -22.05 -59.67 -13.35
C THR A 164 -20.88 -59.99 -12.41
N GLN A 165 -20.78 -61.27 -12.08
CA GLN A 165 -19.82 -61.93 -11.19
C GLN A 165 -18.61 -62.44 -11.98
N HIS A 166 -17.42 -62.47 -11.37
CA HIS A 166 -16.41 -63.51 -11.59
C HIS A 166 -15.47 -63.63 -10.37
N SER A 167 -15.06 -64.86 -10.06
CA SER A 167 -14.13 -65.35 -9.02
C SER A 167 -13.50 -66.64 -9.57
N PRO A 168 -12.51 -67.31 -8.94
CA PRO A 168 -11.55 -66.93 -7.89
C PRO A 168 -10.09 -67.36 -8.22
N LEU A 169 -9.09 -67.01 -7.39
CA LEU A 169 -8.03 -67.93 -6.93
C LEU A 169 -7.20 -67.33 -5.75
N SER A 170 -6.96 -68.19 -4.76
CA SER A 170 -6.37 -68.06 -3.41
C SER A 170 -4.91 -67.56 -3.35
N ARG A 171 -4.30 -67.10 -2.23
CA ARG A 171 -4.11 -67.74 -0.90
C ARG A 171 -3.24 -66.75 -0.03
N LEU A 172 -3.55 -66.39 1.23
CA LEU A 172 -3.08 -66.96 2.51
C LEU A 172 -3.51 -66.03 3.69
N PRO A 173 -3.58 -66.51 4.95
CA PRO A 173 -4.35 -65.89 6.04
C PRO A 173 -3.52 -65.09 7.06
N SER A 174 -4.15 -64.13 7.73
CA SER A 174 -3.69 -63.52 8.99
C SER A 174 -4.90 -63.11 9.87
N PRO A 175 -4.71 -63.01 11.20
CA PRO A 175 -5.71 -63.46 12.17
C PRO A 175 -6.74 -62.41 12.61
N SER A 176 -7.83 -62.97 13.14
CA SER A 176 -8.97 -62.36 13.85
C SER A 176 -8.69 -61.07 14.62
N ARG A 177 -9.51 -60.04 14.35
CA ARG A 177 -9.78 -58.95 15.28
C ARG A 177 -11.22 -59.03 15.75
N ASP A 178 -11.36 -59.33 17.03
CA ASP A 178 -12.59 -59.24 17.79
C ASP A 178 -13.18 -57.82 17.75
N GLY A 179 -14.51 -57.79 17.85
CA GLY A 179 -15.34 -56.62 17.67
C GLY A 179 -15.00 -55.45 18.57
N VAL A 180 -14.81 -54.29 17.94
CA VAL A 180 -15.06 -53.00 18.55
C VAL A 180 -16.31 -52.46 17.89
N HIS A 181 -17.44 -52.54 18.59
CA HIS A 181 -18.63 -51.78 18.24
C HIS A 181 -18.27 -50.29 18.24
N ALA A 182 -18.00 -49.75 17.05
CA ALA A 182 -17.97 -48.32 16.84
C ALA A 182 -19.37 -47.79 17.15
N ARG A 183 -19.54 -47.22 18.36
CA ARG A 183 -20.64 -46.30 18.62
C ARG A 183 -20.50 -45.19 17.59
N PHE A 184 -21.33 -45.23 16.54
CA PHE A 184 -21.66 -44.06 15.77
C PHE A 184 -22.23 -43.06 16.77
N MET A 185 -21.39 -42.14 17.25
CA MET A 185 -21.89 -40.91 17.83
C MET A 185 -22.61 -40.20 16.70
N SER A 186 -23.94 -40.26 16.76
CA SER A 186 -24.81 -39.37 16.03
C SER A 186 -24.26 -37.96 16.25
N SER A 187 -23.60 -37.40 15.24
CA SER A 187 -23.29 -35.99 15.22
C SER A 187 -24.63 -35.28 15.24
N THR A 188 -25.08 -34.87 16.41
CA THR A 188 -26.23 -33.99 16.55
C THR A 188 -25.87 -32.75 15.75
N SER A 189 -26.43 -32.62 14.55
CA SER A 189 -26.36 -31.37 13.80
C SER A 189 -26.98 -30.32 14.71
N ILE A 190 -26.17 -29.45 15.30
CA ILE A 190 -26.67 -28.28 16.02
C ILE A 190 -27.36 -27.46 14.95
N GLN A 191 -28.68 -27.57 14.86
CA GLN A 191 -29.47 -26.79 13.93
C GLN A 191 -29.31 -25.34 14.36
N GLN A 192 -28.69 -24.52 13.51
CA GLN A 192 -28.43 -23.12 13.82
C GLN A 192 -29.76 -22.42 14.10
N ALA A 193 -29.94 -21.96 15.34
CA ALA A 193 -31.13 -21.20 15.71
C ALA A 193 -31.05 -19.81 15.06
N TYR A 194 -32.18 -19.28 14.60
CA TYR A 194 -32.29 -17.95 14.01
C TYR A 194 -33.30 -17.11 14.79
N ARG A 195 -33.08 -15.79 14.80
CA ARG A 195 -34.08 -14.79 15.16
C ARG A 195 -34.49 -14.00 13.94
N SER A 196 -35.73 -13.53 13.93
CA SER A 196 -36.22 -12.62 12.90
C SER A 196 -35.89 -11.18 13.28
N GLU A 197 -35.26 -10.45 12.38
CA GLU A 197 -35.12 -8.99 12.47
C GLU A 197 -35.65 -8.33 11.20
N PHE A 198 -36.00 -7.05 11.31
CA PHE A 198 -36.54 -6.27 10.21
C PHE A 198 -35.67 -5.05 9.91
N ASP A 199 -35.41 -4.83 8.63
CA ASP A 199 -34.99 -3.55 8.08
C ASP A 199 -36.08 -3.00 7.14
N THR A 200 -35.80 -1.87 6.49
CA THR A 200 -36.76 -1.21 5.59
C THR A 200 -37.13 -2.03 4.36
N PHE A 201 -36.38 -3.10 4.05
CA PHE A 201 -36.64 -4.02 2.92
C PHE A 201 -37.26 -5.35 3.38
N GLY A 202 -37.62 -5.48 4.66
CA GLY A 202 -38.38 -6.62 5.18
C GLY A 202 -37.62 -7.47 6.20
N GLU A 203 -38.14 -8.67 6.42
CA GLU A 203 -37.65 -9.63 7.41
C GLU A 203 -36.38 -10.36 6.93
N LEU A 204 -35.44 -10.58 7.84
CA LEU A 204 -34.25 -11.41 7.66
C LEU A 204 -34.07 -12.36 8.84
N LYS A 205 -33.64 -13.60 8.52
CA LYS A 205 -33.20 -14.57 9.53
C LYS A 205 -31.75 -14.30 9.90
N VAL A 206 -31.51 -13.97 11.16
CA VAL A 206 -30.18 -13.68 11.71
C VAL A 206 -29.81 -14.78 12.72
N PRO A 207 -28.61 -15.36 12.70
CA PRO A 207 -28.20 -16.37 13.69
C PRO A 207 -28.40 -15.90 15.13
N ALA A 208 -29.08 -16.72 15.94
CA ALA A 208 -29.49 -16.38 17.30
C ALA A 208 -28.31 -16.18 18.26
N ASP A 209 -27.13 -16.74 17.95
CA ASP A 209 -25.89 -16.61 18.71
C ASP A 209 -25.08 -15.35 18.36
N LYS A 210 -25.46 -14.59 17.32
CA LYS A 210 -24.72 -13.40 16.86
C LYS A 210 -25.35 -12.10 17.33
N TYR A 211 -24.54 -11.07 17.61
CA TYR A 211 -25.02 -9.73 17.99
C TYR A 211 -25.28 -8.80 16.80
N TYR A 212 -24.76 -9.07 15.61
CA TYR A 212 -25.09 -8.27 14.43
C TYR A 212 -26.56 -8.48 14.03
N GLY A 213 -27.17 -7.54 13.31
CA GLY A 213 -28.61 -7.53 12.99
C GLY A 213 -28.92 -7.69 11.51
N ALA A 214 -30.13 -7.26 11.13
CA ALA A 214 -30.65 -7.38 9.77
C ALA A 214 -29.75 -6.75 8.70
N GLN A 215 -29.18 -5.56 8.93
CA GLN A 215 -28.38 -4.87 7.90
C GLN A 215 -27.06 -5.58 7.65
N THR A 216 -26.41 -6.10 8.70
CA THR A 216 -25.22 -6.94 8.56
C THR A 216 -25.54 -8.22 7.80
N GLN A 217 -26.65 -8.89 8.16
CA GLN A 217 -27.07 -10.13 7.50
C GLN A 217 -27.37 -9.91 6.00
N ARG A 218 -28.03 -8.81 5.66
CA ARG A 218 -28.27 -8.41 4.26
C ARG A 218 -26.96 -8.08 3.54
N SER A 219 -26.04 -7.39 4.19
CA SER A 219 -24.73 -7.09 3.61
C SER A 219 -23.94 -8.35 3.29
N LEU A 220 -23.96 -9.35 4.16
CA LEU A 220 -23.30 -10.64 3.90
C LEU A 220 -23.83 -11.33 2.65
N GLN A 221 -25.14 -11.29 2.43
CA GLN A 221 -25.77 -11.91 1.25
C GLN A 221 -25.43 -11.18 -0.06
N ASN A 222 -25.13 -9.89 0.00
CA ASN A 222 -24.92 -9.06 -1.19
C ASN A 222 -23.45 -8.86 -1.56
N PHE A 223 -22.52 -9.06 -0.62
CA PHE A 223 -21.09 -8.77 -0.79
C PHE A 223 -20.25 -9.98 -0.39
N ASP A 224 -20.41 -11.08 -1.12
CA ASP A 224 -19.65 -12.33 -0.93
C ASP A 224 -18.40 -12.37 -1.83
N ILE A 225 -17.47 -11.45 -1.58
CA ILE A 225 -16.26 -11.26 -2.39
C ILE A 225 -15.02 -11.53 -1.54
N GLY A 226 -14.25 -12.57 -1.89
CA GLY A 226 -12.96 -12.90 -1.27
C GLY A 226 -13.02 -13.76 0.00
N GLY A 227 -14.21 -13.97 0.57
CA GLY A 227 -14.40 -14.83 1.74
C GLY A 227 -13.74 -14.32 3.03
N GLU A 228 -13.44 -15.24 3.95
CA GLU A 228 -12.97 -14.89 5.30
C GLU A 228 -11.64 -14.11 5.33
N GLN A 229 -10.77 -14.31 4.34
CA GLN A 229 -9.48 -13.63 4.21
C GLN A 229 -9.63 -12.12 3.95
N GLU A 230 -10.76 -11.74 3.36
CA GLU A 230 -11.10 -10.36 3.02
C GLU A 230 -12.03 -9.71 4.03
N ARG A 231 -12.22 -10.30 5.22
CA ARG A 231 -12.88 -9.63 6.34
C ARG A 231 -12.21 -8.29 6.65
N MET A 232 -13.03 -7.36 7.15
CA MET A 232 -12.55 -6.06 7.58
C MET A 232 -11.43 -6.20 8.64
N PRO A 233 -10.34 -5.41 8.59
CA PRO A 233 -9.25 -5.55 9.54
C PRO A 233 -9.72 -5.38 11.00
N PRO A 234 -9.31 -6.27 11.93
CA PRO A 234 -9.68 -6.17 13.34
C PRO A 234 -9.33 -4.81 13.98
N ALA A 235 -8.18 -4.23 13.61
CA ALA A 235 -7.78 -2.90 14.09
C ALA A 235 -8.75 -1.78 13.68
N LEU A 236 -9.47 -1.92 12.56
CA LEU A 236 -10.52 -0.98 12.18
C LEU A 236 -11.75 -1.13 13.07
N ILE A 237 -12.13 -2.37 13.39
CA ILE A 237 -13.27 -2.66 14.28
C ILE A 237 -13.01 -2.14 15.70
N GLU A 238 -11.79 -2.32 16.21
CA GLU A 238 -11.35 -1.74 17.48
C GLU A 238 -11.47 -0.21 17.46
N ALA A 239 -10.96 0.45 16.41
CA ALA A 239 -11.06 1.91 16.26
C ALA A 239 -12.51 2.40 16.19
N PHE A 240 -13.38 1.67 15.50
CA PHE A 240 -14.82 1.94 15.49
C PHE A 240 -15.42 1.94 16.89
N ALA A 241 -15.05 0.96 17.73
CA ALA A 241 -15.56 0.87 19.09
C ALA A 241 -15.10 2.06 19.95
N TYR A 242 -13.86 2.53 19.81
CA TYR A 242 -13.42 3.79 20.42
C TYR A 242 -14.28 4.98 19.96
N VAL A 243 -14.52 5.12 18.64
CA VAL A 243 -15.37 6.20 18.11
C VAL A 243 -16.78 6.13 18.68
N LYS A 244 -17.41 4.94 18.75
CA LYS A 244 -18.77 4.77 19.30
C LYS A 244 -18.83 5.04 20.80
N LYS A 245 -17.81 4.60 21.56
CA LYS A 245 -17.69 4.90 22.99
C LYS A 245 -17.58 6.42 23.21
N SER A 246 -16.67 7.08 22.50
CA SER A 246 -16.51 8.54 22.60
C SER A 246 -17.78 9.29 22.19
N ALA A 247 -18.46 8.86 21.12
CA ALA A 247 -19.73 9.45 20.70
C ALA A 247 -20.82 9.32 21.77
N ALA A 248 -20.92 8.16 22.43
CA ALA A 248 -21.89 7.96 23.52
C ALA A 248 -21.59 8.86 24.72
N ILE A 249 -20.32 8.97 25.13
CA ILE A 249 -19.88 9.84 26.23
C ILE A 249 -20.23 11.30 25.93
N VAL A 250 -19.90 11.78 24.73
CA VAL A 250 -20.21 13.14 24.32
C VAL A 250 -21.73 13.35 24.20
N ASN A 251 -22.47 12.41 23.60
CA ASN A 251 -23.92 12.56 23.44
C ASN A 251 -24.68 12.52 24.77
N MET A 252 -24.16 11.92 25.83
CA MET A 252 -24.78 12.04 27.17
C MET A 252 -24.83 13.52 27.64
N THR A 253 -23.87 14.35 27.20
CA THR A 253 -23.91 15.80 27.45
C THR A 253 -24.90 16.56 26.54
N TYR A 254 -25.36 15.92 25.45
CA TYR A 254 -26.31 16.46 24.48
C TYR A 254 -27.71 15.80 24.56
N GLY A 255 -27.99 15.06 25.64
CA GLY A 255 -29.33 14.53 25.94
C GLY A 255 -29.53 13.03 25.66
N LEU A 256 -28.49 12.26 25.34
CA LEU A 256 -28.57 10.80 25.40
C LEU A 256 -28.78 10.36 26.84
N ASP A 257 -29.76 9.49 27.08
CA ASP A 257 -30.01 8.93 28.40
C ASP A 257 -28.73 8.29 29.00
N PRO A 258 -28.31 8.66 30.23
CA PRO A 258 -27.06 8.17 30.79
C PRO A 258 -27.00 6.65 30.97
N LYS A 259 -28.13 5.98 31.25
CA LYS A 259 -28.18 4.52 31.42
C LYS A 259 -27.95 3.82 30.08
N ILE A 260 -28.55 4.33 29.00
CA ILE A 260 -28.29 3.87 27.63
C ILE A 260 -26.82 4.15 27.25
N GLY A 261 -26.33 5.37 27.50
CA GLY A 261 -24.96 5.76 27.17
C GLY A 261 -23.90 4.89 27.86
N GLN A 262 -24.09 4.58 29.15
CA GLN A 262 -23.19 3.69 29.90
C GLN A 262 -23.21 2.25 29.37
N ALA A 263 -24.38 1.71 29.01
CA ALA A 263 -24.47 0.38 28.41
C ALA A 263 -23.78 0.31 27.03
N ILE A 264 -23.88 1.37 26.23
CA ILE A 264 -23.15 1.50 24.95
C ILE A 264 -21.64 1.53 25.22
N CYS A 265 -21.17 2.28 26.22
CA CYS A 265 -19.75 2.33 26.59
C CYS A 265 -19.22 0.95 27.00
N GLN A 266 -19.97 0.22 27.83
CA GLN A 266 -19.60 -1.13 28.26
C GLN A 266 -19.54 -2.12 27.08
N ALA A 267 -20.54 -2.08 26.19
CA ALA A 267 -20.54 -2.92 24.99
C ALA A 267 -19.36 -2.58 24.04
N ALA A 268 -19.05 -1.29 23.88
CA ALA A 268 -17.90 -0.85 23.10
C ALA A 268 -16.56 -1.32 23.71
N ASP A 269 -16.42 -1.30 25.04
CA ASP A 269 -15.24 -1.85 25.73
C ASP A 269 -15.06 -3.35 25.49
N GLU A 270 -16.16 -4.11 25.38
CA GLU A 270 -16.08 -5.52 24.99
C GLU A 270 -15.58 -5.72 23.55
N VAL A 271 -15.98 -4.85 22.62
CA VAL A 271 -15.43 -4.85 21.25
C VAL A 271 -13.95 -4.49 21.26
N ILE A 272 -13.54 -3.44 21.99
CA ILE A 272 -12.14 -3.01 22.13
C ILE A 272 -11.27 -4.16 22.68
N SER A 273 -11.79 -4.91 23.67
CA SER A 273 -11.07 -6.05 24.26
C SER A 273 -10.99 -7.29 23.37
N GLY A 274 -11.66 -7.30 22.20
CA GLY A 274 -11.71 -8.44 21.29
C GLY A 274 -12.70 -9.55 21.66
N LYS A 275 -13.50 -9.39 22.73
CA LYS A 275 -14.49 -10.40 23.16
C LYS A 275 -15.59 -10.67 22.12
N LEU A 276 -15.81 -9.72 21.20
CA LEU A 276 -16.89 -9.74 20.23
C LEU A 276 -16.42 -9.91 18.77
N SER A 277 -15.18 -10.33 18.52
CA SER A 277 -14.58 -10.40 17.18
C SER A 277 -15.37 -11.26 16.17
N ASP A 278 -16.09 -12.28 16.64
CA ASP A 278 -16.87 -13.19 15.80
C ASP A 278 -18.22 -12.60 15.32
N HIS A 279 -18.50 -11.34 15.66
CA HIS A 279 -19.72 -10.62 15.28
C HIS A 279 -19.49 -9.59 14.17
N PHE A 280 -18.29 -9.57 13.57
CA PHE A 280 -17.91 -8.66 12.48
C PHE A 280 -17.53 -9.42 11.20
N PRO A 281 -18.51 -10.00 10.49
CA PRO A 281 -18.24 -10.94 9.40
C PRO A 281 -18.02 -10.25 8.04
N LEU A 282 -18.23 -8.94 7.95
CA LEU A 282 -18.22 -8.21 6.68
C LEU A 282 -16.83 -8.10 6.05
N VAL A 283 -16.80 -8.11 4.72
CA VAL A 283 -15.59 -8.02 3.91
C VAL A 283 -15.23 -6.57 3.55
N VAL A 284 -13.98 -6.37 3.12
CA VAL A 284 -13.46 -5.09 2.60
C VAL A 284 -14.22 -4.65 1.35
N PHE A 285 -14.55 -5.59 0.46
CA PHE A 285 -15.22 -5.33 -0.82
C PHE A 285 -16.74 -5.21 -0.65
N GLN A 286 -17.13 -4.16 0.06
CA GLN A 286 -18.51 -3.82 0.40
C GLN A 286 -18.87 -2.43 -0.17
N THR A 287 -19.93 -1.78 0.34
CA THR A 287 -20.20 -0.37 0.06
C THR A 287 -18.95 0.50 0.26
N GLY A 288 -18.62 1.31 -0.74
CA GLY A 288 -17.38 2.07 -0.79
C GLY A 288 -17.21 3.15 0.28
N SER A 289 -18.30 3.59 0.90
CA SER A 289 -18.28 4.47 2.07
C SER A 289 -18.00 3.74 3.39
N GLY A 290 -18.07 2.40 3.40
CA GLY A 290 -17.96 1.57 4.60
C GLY A 290 -19.21 1.61 5.50
N THR A 291 -20.35 2.05 4.97
CA THR A 291 -21.62 2.16 5.70
C THR A 291 -22.05 0.86 6.35
N GLN A 292 -21.85 -0.27 5.67
CA GLN A 292 -22.25 -1.56 6.21
C GLN A 292 -21.42 -1.97 7.43
N THR A 293 -20.11 -1.70 7.46
CA THR A 293 -19.32 -1.89 8.69
C THR A 293 -19.74 -0.93 9.80
N ASN A 294 -20.03 0.34 9.50
CA ASN A 294 -20.58 1.25 10.52
C ASN A 294 -21.87 0.69 11.14
N MET A 295 -22.79 0.20 10.31
CA MET A 295 -24.03 -0.40 10.77
C MET A 295 -23.82 -1.73 11.49
N ASN A 296 -22.86 -2.55 11.07
CA ASN A 296 -22.49 -3.76 11.77
C ASN A 296 -22.00 -3.48 13.19
N VAL A 297 -21.15 -2.47 13.37
CA VAL A 297 -20.72 -2.01 14.70
C VAL A 297 -21.91 -1.48 15.50
N ASN A 298 -22.78 -0.66 14.90
CA ASN A 298 -23.96 -0.14 15.58
C ASN A 298 -24.88 -1.26 16.07
N GLU A 299 -25.15 -2.27 15.23
CA GLU A 299 -26.01 -3.41 15.56
C GLU A 299 -25.40 -4.28 16.67
N VAL A 300 -24.11 -4.59 16.59
CA VAL A 300 -23.41 -5.39 17.61
C VAL A 300 -23.44 -4.68 18.96
N ILE A 301 -23.07 -3.40 19.00
CA ILE A 301 -23.06 -2.60 20.24
C ILE A 301 -24.48 -2.42 20.77
N SER A 302 -25.46 -2.14 19.91
CA SER A 302 -26.88 -2.01 20.30
C SER A 302 -27.38 -3.28 20.96
N ASN A 303 -27.23 -4.43 20.30
CA ASN A 303 -27.73 -5.70 20.81
C ASN A 303 -27.01 -6.14 22.09
N ARG A 304 -25.71 -5.87 22.20
CA ARG A 304 -24.98 -6.15 23.44
C ARG A 304 -25.41 -5.23 24.57
N ALA A 305 -25.61 -3.94 24.30
CA ALA A 305 -26.13 -2.98 25.29
C ALA A 305 -27.56 -3.32 25.73
N ILE A 306 -28.41 -3.81 24.83
CA ILE A 306 -29.76 -4.31 25.15
C ILE A 306 -29.67 -5.46 26.15
N GLU A 307 -28.80 -6.44 25.91
CA GLU A 307 -28.62 -7.58 26.79
C GLU A 307 -28.05 -7.18 28.15
N ILE A 308 -27.09 -6.26 28.21
CA ILE A 308 -26.58 -5.66 29.46
C ILE A 308 -27.72 -5.04 30.28
N LEU A 309 -28.71 -4.46 29.61
CA LEU A 309 -29.89 -3.84 30.22
C LEU A 309 -31.05 -4.82 30.46
N GLY A 310 -30.86 -6.12 30.20
CA GLY A 310 -31.86 -7.17 30.39
C GLY A 310 -32.96 -7.21 29.34
N GLY A 311 -32.76 -6.58 28.18
CA GLY A 311 -33.72 -6.58 27.08
C GLY A 311 -33.52 -7.73 26.08
N GLU A 312 -34.36 -7.77 25.06
CA GLU A 312 -34.35 -8.81 24.03
C GLU A 312 -33.53 -8.38 22.80
N LYS A 313 -32.51 -9.17 22.44
CA LYS A 313 -31.68 -8.95 21.25
C LYS A 313 -32.53 -8.88 19.98
N GLY A 314 -32.26 -7.89 19.13
CA GLY A 314 -32.97 -7.62 17.87
C GLY A 314 -34.20 -6.74 18.02
N SER A 315 -34.68 -6.50 19.25
CA SER A 315 -35.84 -5.62 19.51
C SER A 315 -35.57 -4.14 19.24
N LYS A 316 -34.28 -3.76 19.18
CA LYS A 316 -33.80 -2.36 19.13
C LYS A 316 -34.28 -1.50 20.31
N LYS A 317 -34.69 -2.15 21.41
CA LYS A 317 -35.15 -1.52 22.65
C LYS A 317 -34.43 -2.14 23.86
N PRO A 318 -33.96 -1.32 24.82
CA PRO A 318 -34.03 0.14 24.87
C PRO A 318 -32.98 0.85 23.99
N VAL A 319 -32.05 0.14 23.35
CA VAL A 319 -30.93 0.74 22.59
C VAL A 319 -31.13 0.61 21.08
N HIS A 320 -31.50 1.68 20.38
CA HIS A 320 -31.62 1.68 18.92
C HIS A 320 -30.24 1.85 18.25
N PRO A 321 -29.89 1.04 17.23
CA PRO A 321 -28.58 1.15 16.56
C PRO A 321 -28.38 2.49 15.85
N ASN A 322 -29.43 3.10 15.29
CA ASN A 322 -29.33 4.40 14.64
C ASN A 322 -29.52 5.57 15.62
N ASP A 323 -30.52 5.49 16.50
CA ASP A 323 -30.98 6.67 17.25
C ASP A 323 -30.13 6.90 18.50
N HIS A 324 -29.50 5.84 19.01
CA HIS A 324 -28.63 5.89 20.19
C HIS A 324 -27.16 5.64 19.82
N VAL A 325 -26.83 4.50 19.21
CA VAL A 325 -25.41 4.16 18.93
C VAL A 325 -24.81 5.04 17.83
N ASN A 326 -25.60 5.37 16.81
CA ASN A 326 -25.20 6.28 15.72
C ASN A 326 -25.69 7.73 15.93
N MET A 327 -26.10 8.10 17.13
CA MET A 327 -26.58 9.46 17.45
C MET A 327 -25.51 10.50 17.09
N SER A 328 -25.93 11.60 16.44
CA SER A 328 -25.08 12.71 15.99
C SER A 328 -24.01 12.36 14.94
N GLN A 329 -24.06 11.16 14.37
CA GLN A 329 -23.07 10.61 13.42
C GLN A 329 -23.70 10.28 12.07
N SER A 330 -22.85 10.13 11.05
CA SER A 330 -23.16 9.59 9.73
C SER A 330 -22.17 8.48 9.39
N SER A 331 -22.57 7.48 8.61
CA SER A 331 -21.59 6.51 8.11
C SER A 331 -20.44 7.19 7.33
N ASN A 332 -20.76 8.28 6.63
CA ASN A 332 -19.80 9.01 5.80
C ASN A 332 -18.71 9.70 6.63
N ASP A 333 -18.99 10.13 7.86
CA ASP A 333 -18.01 10.75 8.75
C ASP A 333 -17.45 9.80 9.84
N THR A 334 -18.15 8.69 10.13
CA THR A 334 -17.71 7.71 11.13
C THR A 334 -16.63 6.78 10.57
N PHE A 335 -16.82 6.20 9.37
CA PHE A 335 -15.85 5.30 8.77
C PHE A 335 -14.47 5.97 8.55
N PRO A 336 -14.36 7.16 7.93
CA PRO A 336 -13.06 7.83 7.80
C PRO A 336 -12.44 8.21 9.15
N THR A 337 -13.24 8.56 10.16
CA THR A 337 -12.74 8.76 11.53
C THR A 337 -12.11 7.48 12.08
N ALA A 338 -12.79 6.34 11.97
CA ALA A 338 -12.27 5.04 12.41
C ALA A 338 -11.01 4.62 11.63
N MET A 339 -10.93 4.92 10.33
CA MET A 339 -9.73 4.67 9.51
C MET A 339 -8.51 5.40 10.06
N HIS A 340 -8.67 6.70 10.35
CA HIS A 340 -7.59 7.54 10.86
C HIS A 340 -7.15 7.10 12.27
N VAL A 341 -8.11 6.84 13.17
CA VAL A 341 -7.83 6.32 14.51
C VAL A 341 -7.07 4.98 14.43
N ALA A 342 -7.52 4.04 13.62
CA ALA A 342 -6.86 2.75 13.43
C ALA A 342 -5.43 2.90 12.91
N ALA A 343 -5.23 3.72 11.88
CA ALA A 343 -3.92 3.93 11.27
C ALA A 343 -2.94 4.60 12.25
N VAL A 344 -3.37 5.67 12.94
CA VAL A 344 -2.55 6.36 13.93
C VAL A 344 -2.17 5.44 15.09
N PHE A 345 -3.11 4.60 15.57
CA PHE A 345 -2.80 3.61 16.61
C PHE A 345 -1.74 2.62 16.15
N GLN A 346 -1.93 2.02 14.98
CA GLN A 346 -1.00 1.00 14.48
C GLN A 346 0.37 1.61 14.16
N ILE A 347 0.44 2.87 13.71
CA ILE A 347 1.72 3.55 13.53
C ILE A 347 2.39 3.79 14.89
N THR A 348 1.66 4.35 15.85
CA THR A 348 2.21 4.78 17.14
C THR A 348 2.58 3.62 18.06
N ARG A 349 1.73 2.59 18.14
CA ARG A 349 1.88 1.47 19.09
C ARG A 349 2.67 0.29 18.51
N ASN A 350 2.74 0.17 17.19
CA ASN A 350 3.34 -1.00 16.54
C ASN A 350 4.54 -0.63 15.64
N LEU A 351 4.35 0.20 14.63
CA LEU A 351 5.41 0.48 13.64
C LEU A 351 6.56 1.33 14.19
N ILE A 352 6.26 2.47 14.84
CA ILE A 352 7.28 3.37 15.38
C ILE A 352 8.19 2.66 16.39
N PRO A 353 7.67 1.92 17.40
CA PRO A 353 8.51 1.19 18.33
C PRO A 353 9.40 0.14 17.66
N ALA A 354 8.88 -0.59 16.67
CA ALA A 354 9.66 -1.57 15.91
C ALA A 354 10.80 -0.91 15.12
N LEU A 355 10.50 0.20 14.44
CA LEU A 355 11.50 0.94 13.67
C LEU A 355 12.56 1.56 14.56
N GLU A 356 12.17 2.15 15.70
CA GLU A 356 13.12 2.70 16.69
C GLU A 356 14.02 1.61 17.28
N SER A 357 13.49 0.40 17.50
CA SER A 357 14.30 -0.73 17.98
C SER A 357 15.29 -1.22 16.93
N LEU A 358 14.85 -1.40 15.68
CA LEU A 358 15.73 -1.75 14.58
C LEU A 358 16.83 -0.70 14.35
N ILE A 359 16.51 0.61 14.45
CA ILE A 359 17.51 1.68 14.38
C ILE A 359 18.58 1.49 15.44
N ARG A 360 18.20 1.22 16.70
CA ARG A 360 19.16 0.97 17.78
C ARG A 360 20.02 -0.27 17.52
N ALA A 361 19.44 -1.35 17.01
CA ALA A 361 20.18 -2.58 16.72
C ALA A 361 21.21 -2.38 15.58
N ILE A 362 20.81 -1.69 14.51
CA ILE A 362 21.74 -1.32 13.42
C ILE A 362 22.83 -0.37 13.94
N GLY A 363 22.47 0.62 14.78
CA GLY A 363 23.42 1.53 15.40
C GLY A 363 24.41 0.82 16.34
N ALA A 364 24.00 -0.23 17.03
CA ALA A 364 24.90 -1.07 17.82
C ALA A 364 25.91 -1.81 16.92
N LYS A 365 25.45 -2.40 15.80
CA LYS A 365 26.33 -3.05 14.82
C LYS A 365 27.26 -2.05 14.14
N ARG A 366 26.80 -0.83 13.86
CA ARG A 366 27.63 0.27 13.36
C ARG A 366 28.83 0.52 14.28
N VAL A 367 28.59 0.63 15.60
CA VAL A 367 29.65 0.85 16.59
C VAL A 367 30.57 -0.37 16.70
N GLU A 368 30.01 -1.58 16.73
CA GLU A 368 30.78 -2.83 16.76
C GLU A 368 31.74 -2.96 15.57
N PHE A 369 31.32 -2.49 14.39
CA PHE A 369 32.05 -2.63 13.13
C PHE A 369 32.87 -1.40 12.73
N ASP A 370 32.97 -0.39 13.60
CA ASP A 370 33.58 0.92 13.27
C ASP A 370 35.04 0.81 12.85
N SER A 371 35.79 -0.16 13.39
CA SER A 371 37.21 -0.37 13.10
C SER A 371 37.48 -1.38 11.99
N ILE A 372 36.46 -2.05 11.42
CA ILE A 372 36.66 -3.12 10.44
C ILE A 372 36.67 -2.52 9.04
N ILE A 373 37.87 -2.36 8.47
CA ILE A 373 38.06 -1.84 7.11
C ILE A 373 37.76 -2.93 6.08
N LYS A 374 36.93 -2.61 5.10
CA LYS A 374 36.58 -3.49 3.97
C LYS A 374 36.73 -2.75 2.65
N ILE A 375 36.64 -3.51 1.55
CA ILE A 375 36.59 -2.92 0.21
C ILE A 375 35.20 -2.35 -0.08
N GLY A 376 35.15 -1.13 -0.61
CA GLY A 376 33.90 -0.56 -1.12
C GLY A 376 33.48 -1.24 -2.42
N ARG A 377 32.19 -1.14 -2.75
CA ARG A 377 31.68 -1.57 -4.05
C ARG A 377 30.77 -0.52 -4.67
N THR A 378 31.12 -0.10 -5.88
CA THR A 378 30.25 0.73 -6.72
C THR A 378 30.06 0.00 -8.05
N HIS A 379 28.83 -0.05 -8.56
CA HIS A 379 28.50 -0.87 -9.74
C HIS A 379 28.85 -2.36 -9.60
N LEU A 380 28.87 -2.87 -8.35
CA LEU A 380 29.33 -4.22 -7.98
C LEU A 380 30.83 -4.50 -8.25
N GLN A 381 31.61 -3.49 -8.65
CA GLN A 381 33.06 -3.59 -8.81
C GLN A 381 33.76 -3.14 -7.53
N ASP A 382 34.97 -3.65 -7.30
CA ASP A 382 35.85 -3.16 -6.24
C ASP A 382 36.05 -1.65 -6.36
N ALA A 383 35.99 -0.95 -5.23
CA ALA A 383 36.21 0.49 -5.10
C ALA A 383 37.20 0.79 -3.96
N THR A 384 37.30 2.05 -3.54
CA THR A 384 38.15 2.44 -2.40
C THR A 384 37.63 1.87 -1.07
N PRO A 385 38.49 1.74 -0.04
CA PRO A 385 38.07 1.23 1.26
C PRO A 385 37.05 2.12 1.99
N LEU A 386 36.27 1.50 2.87
CA LEU A 386 35.50 2.13 3.94
C LEU A 386 35.41 1.14 5.12
N THR A 387 34.98 1.59 6.30
CA THR A 387 34.69 0.66 7.40
C THR A 387 33.30 0.04 7.25
N LEU A 388 33.10 -1.17 7.77
CA LEU A 388 31.77 -1.76 7.90
C LEU A 388 30.86 -0.88 8.77
N GLY A 389 31.41 -0.19 9.77
CA GLY A 389 30.69 0.83 10.53
C GLY A 389 30.20 1.99 9.63
N GLN A 390 31.04 2.52 8.74
CA GLN A 390 30.62 3.55 7.78
C GLN A 390 29.48 3.04 6.87
N GLU A 391 29.55 1.79 6.41
CA GLU A 391 28.47 1.17 5.62
C GLU A 391 27.15 1.07 6.40
N PHE A 392 27.20 0.54 7.64
CA PHE A 392 26.03 0.41 8.52
C PHE A 392 25.47 1.78 8.95
N SER A 393 26.30 2.83 9.03
CA SER A 393 25.83 4.20 9.28
C SER A 393 24.89 4.70 8.18
N GLY A 394 25.10 4.27 6.94
CA GLY A 394 24.18 4.56 5.84
C GLY A 394 22.81 3.90 6.06
N TYR A 395 22.78 2.65 6.54
CA TYR A 395 21.53 1.94 6.85
C TYR A 395 20.80 2.61 8.01
N GLU A 396 21.51 2.93 9.09
CA GLU A 396 20.97 3.64 10.26
C GLU A 396 20.31 4.97 9.83
N GLN A 397 21.01 5.77 9.03
CA GLN A 397 20.51 7.07 8.56
C GLN A 397 19.27 6.93 7.66
N GLN A 398 19.23 5.90 6.79
CA GLN A 398 18.05 5.63 5.96
C GLN A 398 16.81 5.34 6.83
N LEU A 399 16.96 4.56 7.90
CA LEU A 399 15.88 4.23 8.84
C LEU A 399 15.47 5.44 9.69
N ILE A 400 16.42 6.24 10.19
CA ILE A 400 16.14 7.51 10.92
C ILE A 400 15.33 8.46 10.05
N ASN A 401 15.74 8.64 8.78
CA ASN A 401 15.00 9.48 7.85
C ASN A 401 13.62 8.89 7.53
N GLY A 402 13.48 7.55 7.47
CA GLY A 402 12.20 6.88 7.34
C GLY A 402 11.27 7.15 8.52
N LEU A 403 11.77 7.04 9.75
CA LEU A 403 11.03 7.35 10.97
C LEU A 403 10.56 8.81 10.99
N ALA A 404 11.43 9.75 10.62
CA ALA A 404 11.06 11.17 10.53
C ALA A 404 9.92 11.42 9.53
N ARG A 405 9.94 10.76 8.36
CA ARG A 405 8.86 10.87 7.36
C ARG A 405 7.54 10.33 7.86
N VAL A 406 7.55 9.18 8.53
CA VAL A 406 6.33 8.59 9.13
C VAL A 406 5.78 9.50 10.23
N LYS A 407 6.62 9.99 11.14
CA LYS A 407 6.20 10.93 12.19
C LYS A 407 5.66 12.24 11.60
N ALA A 408 6.22 12.71 10.49
CA ALA A 408 5.78 13.94 9.85
C ALA A 408 4.37 13.85 9.26
N SER A 409 3.86 12.67 8.88
CA SER A 409 2.50 12.51 8.34
C SER A 409 1.41 12.40 9.43
N LEU A 410 1.79 12.04 10.66
CA LEU A 410 0.85 11.85 11.78
C LEU A 410 -0.04 13.06 12.07
N PRO A 411 0.43 14.33 12.06
CA PRO A 411 -0.44 15.46 12.37
C PRO A 411 -1.67 15.58 11.46
N ARG A 412 -1.51 15.31 10.15
CA ARG A 412 -2.64 15.32 9.19
C ARG A 412 -3.49 14.06 9.32
N LEU A 413 -2.87 12.91 9.56
CA LEU A 413 -3.58 11.66 9.80
C LEU A 413 -4.40 11.68 11.10
N SER A 414 -4.02 12.49 12.09
CA SER A 414 -4.74 12.71 13.35
C SER A 414 -5.94 13.66 13.24
N MET A 415 -6.20 14.24 12.06
CA MET A 415 -7.38 15.07 11.82
C MET A 415 -8.60 14.20 11.48
N LEU A 416 -9.70 14.36 12.21
CA LEU A 416 -10.86 13.48 12.15
C LEU A 416 -12.03 14.13 11.38
N ALA A 417 -12.68 13.32 10.54
CA ALA A 417 -13.84 13.72 9.75
C ALA A 417 -15.13 13.87 10.58
N GLN A 418 -15.17 13.34 11.80
CA GLN A 418 -16.37 13.30 12.64
C GLN A 418 -17.01 14.69 12.82
N GLY A 419 -18.33 14.74 12.66
CA GLY A 419 -19.11 15.97 12.68
C GLY A 419 -19.33 16.58 11.29
N GLY A 420 -18.70 16.04 10.24
CA GLY A 420 -19.02 16.39 8.84
C GLY A 420 -20.37 15.83 8.37
N THR A 421 -20.90 14.83 9.07
CA THR A 421 -22.15 14.11 8.78
C THR A 421 -22.24 13.58 7.34
N ALA A 422 -23.27 13.94 6.57
CA ALA A 422 -23.53 13.33 5.27
C ALA A 422 -22.56 13.80 4.18
N VAL A 423 -22.30 15.11 4.12
CA VAL A 423 -21.63 15.79 3.00
C VAL A 423 -20.62 16.86 3.44
N GLY A 424 -20.35 16.99 4.74
CA GLY A 424 -19.37 17.92 5.30
C GLY A 424 -19.97 19.12 6.02
N THR A 425 -21.27 19.35 5.93
CA THR A 425 -21.93 20.53 6.50
C THR A 425 -22.23 20.44 8.00
N GLY A 426 -22.21 19.24 8.57
CA GLY A 426 -22.65 19.01 9.95
C GLY A 426 -24.17 19.03 10.13
N LEU A 427 -24.96 18.95 9.06
CA LEU A 427 -26.42 18.82 9.18
C LEU A 427 -26.79 17.63 10.08
N ASN A 428 -27.72 17.84 11.00
CA ASN A 428 -28.21 16.87 12.00
C ASN A 428 -27.18 16.42 13.06
N THR A 429 -26.07 17.14 13.25
CA THR A 429 -25.23 17.02 14.47
C THR A 429 -25.41 18.23 15.39
N LYS A 430 -24.68 18.27 16.51
CA LYS A 430 -24.68 19.39 17.48
C LYS A 430 -23.43 20.25 17.31
N SER A 431 -23.58 21.56 17.50
CA SER A 431 -22.42 22.47 17.59
C SER A 431 -21.53 22.06 18.76
N GLY A 432 -20.21 21.98 18.53
CA GLY A 432 -19.23 21.49 19.51
C GLY A 432 -19.03 19.97 19.54
N PHE A 433 -19.88 19.18 18.87
CA PHE A 433 -19.77 17.71 18.88
C PHE A 433 -18.46 17.22 18.26
N ALA A 434 -18.03 17.84 17.16
CA ALA A 434 -16.84 17.46 16.41
C ALA A 434 -15.55 17.65 17.24
N GLU A 435 -15.46 18.77 17.95
CA GLU A 435 -14.35 19.08 18.85
C GLU A 435 -14.37 18.19 20.09
N ALA A 436 -15.56 18.00 20.68
CA ALA A 436 -15.74 17.19 21.88
C ALA A 436 -15.35 15.73 21.66
N ILE A 437 -15.76 15.12 20.53
CA ILE A 437 -15.43 13.72 20.26
C ILE A 437 -13.94 13.52 19.94
N ALA A 438 -13.29 14.43 19.21
CA ALA A 438 -11.84 14.34 18.98
C ALA A 438 -11.05 14.43 20.30
N LYS A 439 -11.48 15.32 21.21
CA LYS A 439 -10.92 15.44 22.55
C LYS A 439 -11.16 14.17 23.38
N GLU A 440 -12.35 13.61 23.32
CA GLU A 440 -12.71 12.39 24.05
C GLU A 440 -11.90 11.18 23.55
N ILE A 441 -11.74 11.01 22.23
CA ILE A 441 -10.85 9.98 21.66
C ILE A 441 -9.41 10.20 22.13
N THR A 442 -8.94 11.45 22.16
CA THR A 442 -7.60 11.78 22.68
C THR A 442 -7.44 11.33 24.14
N GLN A 443 -8.42 11.63 25.00
CA GLN A 443 -8.41 11.26 26.41
C GLN A 443 -8.42 9.75 26.62
N GLN A 444 -9.22 9.01 25.86
CA GLN A 444 -9.30 7.56 25.98
C GLN A 444 -8.03 6.84 25.52
N THR A 445 -7.27 7.44 24.61
CA THR A 445 -6.23 6.73 23.86
C THR A 445 -4.82 7.20 24.19
N GLY A 446 -4.70 8.39 24.79
CA GLY A 446 -3.44 9.07 25.06
C GLY A 446 -2.74 9.62 23.82
N ILE A 447 -3.41 9.61 22.66
CA ILE A 447 -2.86 10.05 21.37
C ILE A 447 -3.62 11.29 20.91
N PRO A 448 -2.95 12.38 20.50
CA PRO A 448 -3.62 13.61 20.09
C PRO A 448 -4.38 13.42 18.77
N PHE A 449 -5.68 13.72 18.82
CA PHE A 449 -6.59 13.84 17.69
C PHE A 449 -7.29 15.18 17.71
N GLU A 450 -7.53 15.73 16.52
CA GLU A 450 -8.19 17.00 16.33
C GLU A 450 -9.31 16.87 15.30
N THR A 451 -10.29 17.78 15.36
CA THR A 451 -11.33 17.86 14.33
C THR A 451 -10.72 18.41 13.04
N ALA A 452 -11.02 17.81 11.88
CA ALA A 452 -10.48 18.30 10.61
C ALA A 452 -10.97 19.72 10.32
N PRO A 453 -10.11 20.67 9.93
CA PRO A 453 -10.50 22.07 9.73
C PRO A 453 -11.47 22.24 8.56
N ASN A 454 -11.44 21.33 7.57
CA ASN A 454 -12.37 21.28 6.47
C ASN A 454 -12.99 19.88 6.36
N LYS A 455 -14.30 19.79 6.60
CA LYS A 455 -15.03 18.51 6.56
C LYS A 455 -15.37 18.04 5.15
N PHE A 456 -15.37 18.93 4.16
CA PHE A 456 -15.58 18.54 2.76
C PHE A 456 -14.36 17.77 2.27
N GLU A 457 -13.15 18.27 2.52
CA GLU A 457 -11.89 17.59 2.20
C GLU A 457 -11.81 16.22 2.89
N ALA A 458 -12.03 16.18 4.22
CA ALA A 458 -11.95 14.94 5.00
C ALA A 458 -12.94 13.83 4.58
N LEU A 459 -14.00 14.17 3.82
CA LEU A 459 -14.97 13.21 3.28
C LEU A 459 -14.70 12.86 1.82
N ALA A 460 -14.43 13.89 1.00
CA ALA A 460 -14.26 13.82 -0.45
C ALA A 460 -12.92 13.25 -0.89
N SER A 461 -11.87 13.35 -0.07
CA SER A 461 -10.53 12.81 -0.33
C SER A 461 -9.98 12.06 0.89
N HIS A 462 -8.85 11.36 0.69
CA HIS A 462 -8.11 10.62 1.73
C HIS A 462 -6.61 10.91 1.60
N ASP A 463 -6.26 12.19 1.42
CA ASP A 463 -4.91 12.60 1.04
C ASP A 463 -3.90 12.32 2.16
N ALA A 464 -4.29 12.47 3.43
CA ALA A 464 -3.46 12.10 4.58
C ALA A 464 -3.10 10.60 4.59
N ILE A 465 -3.99 9.73 4.10
CA ILE A 465 -3.73 8.28 3.94
C ILE A 465 -2.77 8.04 2.78
N VAL A 466 -2.95 8.72 1.65
CA VAL A 466 -2.04 8.62 0.48
C VAL A 466 -0.64 9.11 0.85
N GLU A 467 -0.54 10.26 1.53
CA GLU A 467 0.71 10.81 2.04
C GLU A 467 1.43 9.84 2.98
N THR A 468 0.70 9.32 3.98
CA THR A 468 1.25 8.35 4.92
C THR A 468 1.72 7.09 4.20
N SER A 469 0.95 6.59 3.23
CA SER A 469 1.37 5.47 2.39
C SER A 469 2.63 5.78 1.58
N GLY A 470 2.81 7.01 1.12
CA GLY A 470 4.04 7.45 0.44
C GLY A 470 5.25 7.42 1.37
N ALA A 471 5.10 7.85 2.63
CA ALA A 471 6.15 7.72 3.64
C ALA A 471 6.52 6.26 3.90
N LEU A 472 5.54 5.36 4.00
CA LEU A 472 5.76 3.91 4.14
C LEU A 472 6.43 3.30 2.89
N ASN A 473 6.09 3.78 1.69
CA ASN A 473 6.73 3.35 0.46
C ASN A 473 8.22 3.69 0.43
N VAL A 474 8.61 4.92 0.82
CA VAL A 474 10.03 5.32 0.93
C VAL A 474 10.77 4.47 1.97
N LEU A 475 10.11 4.18 3.08
CA LEU A 475 10.67 3.30 4.12
C LEU A 475 10.85 1.87 3.60
N ALA A 476 9.91 1.32 2.84
CA ALA A 476 10.02 0.02 2.20
C ALA A 476 11.16 -0.03 1.16
N VAL A 477 11.35 1.01 0.36
CA VAL A 477 12.50 1.14 -0.58
C VAL A 477 13.82 1.08 0.19
N SER A 478 13.89 1.76 1.34
CA SER A 478 15.09 1.73 2.19
C SER A 478 15.33 0.35 2.81
N ALA A 479 14.28 -0.30 3.33
CA ALA A 479 14.36 -1.65 3.89
C ALA A 479 14.79 -2.69 2.83
N MET A 480 14.29 -2.57 1.60
CA MET A 480 14.69 -3.42 0.47
C MET A 480 16.20 -3.33 0.20
N LYS A 481 16.76 -2.11 0.16
CA LYS A 481 18.21 -1.90 0.00
C LYS A 481 18.97 -2.59 1.12
N ILE A 482 18.65 -2.27 2.37
CA ILE A 482 19.38 -2.75 3.56
C ILE A 482 19.37 -4.29 3.62
N ALA A 483 18.21 -4.91 3.44
CA ALA A 483 18.09 -6.36 3.44
C ALA A 483 18.86 -7.02 2.28
N ASN A 484 18.87 -6.41 1.09
CA ASN A 484 19.64 -6.89 -0.04
C ASN A 484 21.14 -6.82 0.20
N ASP A 485 21.65 -5.70 0.71
CA ASP A 485 23.07 -5.56 1.01
C ASP A 485 23.52 -6.62 2.02
N ILE A 486 22.79 -6.77 3.13
CA ILE A 486 23.09 -7.78 4.16
C ILE A 486 23.05 -9.20 3.57
N ARG A 487 22.08 -9.50 2.71
CA ARG A 487 21.99 -10.77 1.98
C ARG A 487 23.20 -11.03 1.08
N PHE A 488 23.65 -10.02 0.32
CA PHE A 488 24.79 -10.16 -0.59
C PHE A 488 26.11 -10.27 0.19
N LEU A 489 26.30 -9.46 1.24
CA LEU A 489 27.47 -9.53 2.11
C LEU A 489 27.55 -10.88 2.85
N GLY A 490 26.39 -11.47 3.19
CA GLY A 490 26.27 -12.82 3.75
C GLY A 490 26.33 -13.99 2.76
N SER A 491 26.50 -13.73 1.45
CA SER A 491 26.54 -14.79 0.44
C SER A 491 27.79 -15.67 0.57
N GLY A 492 27.62 -17.00 0.55
CA GLY A 492 28.73 -17.92 0.82
C GLY A 492 28.27 -19.39 0.96
N PRO A 493 29.06 -20.25 1.62
CA PRO A 493 30.23 -19.91 2.43
C PRO A 493 31.53 -19.72 1.63
N ARG A 494 31.60 -20.16 0.37
CA ARG A 494 32.86 -20.15 -0.42
C ARG A 494 32.80 -19.47 -1.78
N CYS A 495 31.60 -19.30 -2.36
CA CYS A 495 31.42 -18.82 -3.73
C CYS A 495 30.65 -17.49 -3.81
N GLY A 496 30.69 -16.70 -2.74
CA GLY A 496 30.07 -15.38 -2.64
C GLY A 496 31.05 -14.34 -2.10
N LEU A 497 30.51 -13.26 -1.55
CA LEU A 497 31.33 -12.23 -0.89
C LEU A 497 31.87 -12.75 0.46
N GLY A 498 30.97 -13.27 1.31
CA GLY A 498 31.29 -13.90 2.58
C GLY A 498 31.86 -12.94 3.64
N GLU A 499 31.50 -11.66 3.58
CA GLU A 499 31.99 -10.64 4.53
C GLU A 499 31.21 -10.64 5.84
N LEU A 500 29.94 -11.03 5.81
CA LEU A 500 29.10 -11.18 7.00
C LEU A 500 28.76 -12.66 7.22
N SER A 501 28.71 -13.06 8.49
CA SER A 501 28.09 -14.30 8.95
C SER A 501 26.75 -13.96 9.57
N LEU A 502 25.67 -14.53 9.01
CA LEU A 502 24.31 -14.30 9.49
C LEU A 502 23.89 -15.44 10.44
N PRO A 503 23.01 -15.19 11.43
CA PRO A 503 22.51 -16.22 12.32
C PRO A 503 21.83 -17.39 11.59
N GLU A 504 22.09 -18.60 12.06
CA GLU A 504 21.45 -19.83 11.56
C GLU A 504 20.15 -20.11 12.34
N ASN A 505 19.02 -19.58 11.87
CA ASN A 505 17.73 -19.80 12.56
C ASN A 505 17.02 -21.09 12.13
N GLU A 506 17.23 -21.51 10.89
CA GLU A 506 16.63 -22.72 10.33
C GLU A 506 17.72 -23.53 9.61
N PRO A 507 17.64 -24.88 9.60
CA PRO A 507 18.50 -25.70 8.76
C PRO A 507 18.35 -25.30 7.29
N GLY A 508 19.37 -24.66 6.71
CA GLY A 508 19.30 -24.05 5.37
C GLY A 508 19.08 -25.06 4.22
N SER A 509 19.35 -26.34 4.46
CA SER A 509 18.93 -27.48 3.64
C SER A 509 19.22 -28.78 4.39
N SER A 510 18.34 -29.78 4.27
CA SER A 510 18.54 -31.10 4.90
C SER A 510 19.75 -31.88 4.40
N ILE A 511 20.38 -31.48 3.29
CA ILE A 511 21.49 -32.21 2.63
C ILE A 511 22.83 -31.45 2.62
N MET A 512 22.86 -30.17 3.00
CA MET A 512 24.06 -29.31 2.87
C MET A 512 24.47 -28.69 4.22
N PRO A 513 25.33 -29.36 5.01
CA PRO A 513 25.83 -28.80 6.26
C PRO A 513 26.67 -27.53 6.02
N GLY A 514 26.49 -26.51 6.87
CA GLY A 514 27.20 -25.23 6.77
C GLY A 514 26.64 -24.22 5.76
N LYS A 515 25.50 -24.52 5.12
CA LYS A 515 24.77 -23.57 4.27
C LYS A 515 23.71 -22.82 5.09
N VAL A 516 23.84 -21.50 5.14
CA VAL A 516 22.88 -20.61 5.81
C VAL A 516 22.15 -19.77 4.76
N ASN A 517 20.83 -19.92 4.66
CA ASN A 517 20.05 -19.06 3.78
C ASN A 517 19.68 -17.76 4.55
N PRO A 518 19.72 -16.58 3.90
CA PRO A 518 19.36 -15.31 4.51
C PRO A 518 17.83 -15.10 4.57
N THR A 519 17.12 -16.02 5.23
CA THR A 519 15.65 -16.12 5.22
C THR A 519 14.95 -14.86 5.73
N GLN A 520 15.53 -14.18 6.73
CA GLN A 520 14.99 -12.92 7.24
C GLN A 520 15.14 -11.77 6.24
N CYS A 521 16.22 -11.74 5.45
CA CYS A 521 16.37 -10.78 4.35
C CYS A 521 15.33 -11.07 3.25
N GLU A 522 15.10 -12.34 2.92
CA GLU A 522 14.08 -12.76 1.94
C GLU A 522 12.68 -12.32 2.39
N ALA A 523 12.31 -12.57 3.64
CA ALA A 523 11.03 -12.14 4.20
C ALA A 523 10.86 -10.61 4.15
N LEU A 524 11.87 -9.84 4.58
CA LEU A 524 11.78 -8.37 4.60
C LEU A 524 11.71 -7.77 3.18
N THR A 525 12.41 -8.37 2.20
CA THR A 525 12.33 -7.92 0.80
C THR A 525 10.97 -8.22 0.17
N MET A 526 10.34 -9.36 0.48
CA MET A 526 8.95 -9.64 0.07
C MET A 526 7.96 -8.66 0.71
N VAL A 527 8.12 -8.36 2.01
CA VAL A 527 7.33 -7.32 2.70
C VAL A 527 7.46 -5.98 2.00
N ALA A 528 8.68 -5.56 1.68
CA ALA A 528 8.91 -4.29 1.00
C ALA A 528 8.21 -4.23 -0.37
N ALA A 529 8.26 -5.32 -1.16
CA ALA A 529 7.54 -5.40 -2.44
C ALA A 529 6.01 -5.29 -2.26
N GLN A 530 5.45 -5.97 -1.26
CA GLN A 530 4.02 -5.89 -0.96
C GLN A 530 3.60 -4.47 -0.58
N VAL A 531 4.38 -3.77 0.25
CA VAL A 531 4.10 -2.39 0.66
C VAL A 531 4.10 -1.44 -0.55
N MET A 532 5.02 -1.63 -1.50
CA MET A 532 5.05 -0.84 -2.73
C MET A 532 3.78 -1.08 -3.59
N GLY A 533 3.34 -2.33 -3.73
CA GLY A 533 2.09 -2.67 -4.42
C GLY A 533 0.84 -2.11 -3.73
N ASN A 534 0.80 -2.17 -2.40
CA ASN A 534 -0.25 -1.55 -1.59
C ASN A 534 -0.29 -0.04 -1.80
N HIS A 535 0.87 0.62 -1.89
CA HIS A 535 0.93 2.06 -2.17
C HIS A 535 0.33 2.41 -3.52
N THR A 536 0.60 1.64 -4.58
CA THR A 536 -0.06 1.84 -5.88
C THR A 536 -1.58 1.71 -5.78
N THR A 537 -2.07 0.70 -5.06
CA THR A 537 -3.51 0.51 -4.82
C THR A 537 -4.12 1.71 -4.09
N ILE A 538 -3.44 2.20 -3.05
CA ILE A 538 -3.87 3.38 -2.28
C ILE A 538 -3.89 4.63 -3.14
N SER A 539 -2.88 4.85 -3.99
CA SER A 539 -2.82 6.01 -4.89
C SER A 539 -3.97 6.01 -5.89
N ILE A 540 -4.30 4.87 -6.49
CA ILE A 540 -5.44 4.73 -7.42
C ILE A 540 -6.76 4.97 -6.67
N ALA A 541 -6.94 4.36 -5.51
CA ALA A 541 -8.14 4.53 -4.70
C ALA A 541 -8.32 5.99 -4.21
N GLY A 542 -7.23 6.65 -3.83
CA GLY A 542 -7.21 8.04 -3.39
C GLY A 542 -7.58 9.01 -4.51
N SER A 543 -7.14 8.76 -5.74
CA SER A 543 -7.41 9.63 -6.90
C SER A 543 -8.85 9.57 -7.42
N ASN A 544 -9.67 8.61 -6.97
CA ASN A 544 -11.02 8.35 -7.49
C ASN A 544 -12.13 8.82 -6.53
N GLY A 545 -11.94 9.96 -5.88
CA GLY A 545 -13.00 10.68 -5.17
C GLY A 545 -13.98 11.34 -6.14
N HIS A 546 -15.27 11.35 -5.80
CA HIS A 546 -16.31 12.00 -6.62
C HIS A 546 -17.15 12.93 -5.76
N PHE A 547 -17.14 14.22 -6.10
CA PHE A 547 -17.90 15.26 -5.41
C PHE A 547 -17.66 15.21 -3.88
N GLU A 548 -18.70 15.09 -3.05
CA GLU A 548 -18.59 15.17 -1.59
C GLU A 548 -18.06 13.90 -0.90
N LEU A 549 -17.80 12.79 -1.63
CA LEU A 549 -17.39 11.54 -0.98
C LEU A 549 -16.47 10.67 -1.85
N ASN A 550 -15.29 10.34 -1.33
CA ASN A 550 -14.50 9.22 -1.86
C ASN A 550 -15.09 7.89 -1.34
N VAL A 551 -15.45 7.00 -2.26
CA VAL A 551 -16.07 5.69 -1.99
C VAL A 551 -15.12 4.51 -2.22
N PHE A 552 -13.83 4.70 -1.96
CA PHE A 552 -12.82 3.63 -1.93
C PHE A 552 -12.27 3.42 -0.50
N LYS A 553 -13.00 3.89 0.52
CA LYS A 553 -12.53 3.94 1.91
C LYS A 553 -12.08 2.56 2.44
N PRO A 554 -12.83 1.45 2.26
CA PRO A 554 -12.40 0.13 2.74
C PRO A 554 -11.06 -0.35 2.16
N VAL A 555 -10.85 -0.20 0.85
CA VAL A 555 -9.61 -0.69 0.21
C VAL A 555 -8.40 0.18 0.58
N LEU A 556 -8.61 1.49 0.75
CA LEU A 556 -7.58 2.41 1.26
C LEU A 556 -7.06 1.95 2.62
N ILE A 557 -7.96 1.75 3.58
CA ILE A 557 -7.55 1.42 4.95
C ILE A 557 -7.03 -0.01 5.10
N LYS A 558 -7.58 -0.99 4.36
CA LYS A 558 -7.08 -2.37 4.34
C LYS A 558 -5.60 -2.40 3.94
N ASN A 559 -5.26 -1.73 2.84
CA ASN A 559 -3.89 -1.68 2.33
C ASN A 559 -2.96 -0.90 3.26
N LEU A 560 -3.41 0.22 3.83
CA LEU A 560 -2.59 0.99 4.76
C LEU A 560 -2.29 0.19 6.04
N LEU A 561 -3.30 -0.42 6.66
CA LEU A 561 -3.13 -1.22 7.87
C LEU A 561 -2.27 -2.47 7.61
N GLN A 562 -2.42 -3.12 6.45
CA GLN A 562 -1.56 -4.24 6.06
C GLN A 562 -0.10 -3.79 5.95
N SER A 563 0.18 -2.67 5.28
CA SER A 563 1.55 -2.15 5.15
C SER A 563 2.17 -1.79 6.49
N ILE A 564 1.42 -1.13 7.39
CA ILE A 564 1.87 -0.80 8.74
C ILE A 564 2.22 -2.08 9.51
N ARG A 565 1.34 -3.09 9.45
CA ARG A 565 1.53 -4.37 10.15
C ARG A 565 2.73 -5.15 9.61
N LEU A 566 2.84 -5.30 8.29
CA LEU A 566 3.93 -6.04 7.65
C LEU A 566 5.30 -5.41 7.94
N LEU A 567 5.41 -4.08 7.87
CA LEU A 567 6.65 -3.39 8.22
C LEU A 567 7.00 -3.54 9.71
N GLY A 568 6.02 -3.36 10.60
CA GLY A 568 6.24 -3.51 12.04
C GLY A 568 6.72 -4.92 12.43
N ASP A 569 6.06 -5.96 11.92
CA ASP A 569 6.44 -7.36 12.15
C ASP A 569 7.78 -7.69 11.47
N GLY A 570 7.95 -7.27 10.21
CA GLY A 570 9.16 -7.49 9.43
C GLY A 570 10.39 -6.88 10.09
N PHE A 571 10.29 -5.66 10.63
CA PHE A 571 11.40 -5.03 11.36
C PHE A 571 11.75 -5.75 12.65
N ARG A 572 10.77 -6.16 13.47
CA ARG A 572 11.04 -6.94 14.68
C ARG A 572 11.70 -8.28 14.39
N SER A 573 11.19 -8.98 13.38
CA SER A 573 11.74 -10.28 12.97
C SER A 573 13.16 -10.14 12.42
N PHE A 574 13.38 -9.16 11.55
CA PHE A 574 14.69 -8.87 10.98
C PHE A 574 15.70 -8.41 12.03
N GLU A 575 15.28 -7.58 12.98
CA GLU A 575 16.10 -7.18 14.13
C GLU A 575 16.55 -8.39 14.94
N THR A 576 15.58 -9.16 15.45
CA THR A 576 15.80 -10.23 16.43
C THR A 576 16.54 -11.42 15.81
N ASN A 577 16.11 -11.84 14.62
CA ASN A 577 16.56 -13.09 14.00
C ASN A 577 17.65 -12.86 12.94
N CYS A 578 18.11 -11.63 12.72
CA CYS A 578 19.21 -11.36 11.79
C CYS A 578 20.16 -10.33 12.36
N VAL A 579 19.76 -9.06 12.45
CA VAL A 579 20.66 -7.92 12.71
C VAL A 579 21.47 -8.07 14.00
N VAL A 580 20.83 -8.45 15.11
CA VAL A 580 21.50 -8.56 16.41
C VAL A 580 22.64 -9.58 16.38
N GLY A 581 22.47 -10.68 15.62
CA GLY A 581 23.46 -11.75 15.53
C GLY A 581 24.39 -11.68 14.31
N ILE A 582 24.40 -10.58 13.55
CA ILE A 582 25.37 -10.41 12.45
C ILE A 582 26.79 -10.39 13.01
N GLU A 583 27.69 -11.17 12.44
CA GLU A 583 29.12 -11.12 12.74
C GLU A 583 29.94 -10.80 11.48
N ALA A 584 31.03 -10.06 11.62
CA ALA A 584 31.94 -9.80 10.51
C ALA A 584 32.94 -10.95 10.34
N ASN A 585 33.05 -11.51 9.13
CA ASN A 585 34.10 -12.47 8.80
C ASN A 585 35.41 -11.73 8.53
N LYS A 586 36.10 -11.33 9.61
CA LYS A 586 37.31 -10.50 9.56
C LYS A 586 38.40 -11.08 8.67
N ALA A 587 38.61 -12.39 8.73
CA ALA A 587 39.62 -13.07 7.90
C ALA A 587 39.31 -12.94 6.40
N ARG A 588 38.05 -13.13 6.00
CA ARG A 588 37.63 -12.95 4.61
C ARG A 588 37.72 -11.50 4.15
N ILE A 589 37.30 -10.56 5.01
CA ILE A 589 37.38 -9.12 4.73
C ILE A 589 38.84 -8.68 4.53
N GLU A 590 39.74 -9.09 5.41
CA GLU A 590 41.17 -8.77 5.34
C GLU A 590 41.81 -9.37 4.09
N GLN A 591 41.48 -10.61 3.74
CA GLN A 591 41.91 -11.23 2.50
C GLN A 591 41.51 -10.39 1.28
N LEU A 592 40.22 -10.06 1.16
CA LEU A 592 39.69 -9.29 0.03
C LEU A 592 40.30 -7.88 -0.05
N LEU A 593 40.53 -7.23 1.09
CA LEU A 593 41.16 -5.92 1.15
C LEU A 593 42.59 -5.96 0.59
N ASN A 594 43.38 -6.97 0.97
CA ASN A 594 44.77 -7.13 0.54
C ASN A 594 44.91 -7.61 -0.91
N GLU A 595 43.93 -8.36 -1.42
CA GLU A 595 43.88 -8.80 -2.82
C GLU A 595 43.37 -7.70 -3.78
N SER A 596 42.69 -6.68 -3.27
CA SER A 596 42.10 -5.65 -4.13
C SER A 596 43.13 -4.72 -4.77
N LEU A 597 42.91 -4.42 -6.05
CA LEU A 597 43.75 -3.50 -6.82
C LEU A 597 43.41 -2.02 -6.56
N MET A 598 42.30 -1.73 -5.88
CA MET A 598 41.82 -0.35 -5.70
C MET A 598 42.57 0.43 -4.62
N LEU A 599 43.38 -0.25 -3.79
CA LEU A 599 44.34 0.40 -2.91
C LEU A 599 45.38 1.23 -3.69
N ALA A 600 45.55 0.98 -4.99
CA ALA A 600 46.45 1.71 -5.86
C ALA A 600 46.11 3.20 -5.99
N THR A 601 44.85 3.59 -5.74
CA THR A 601 44.38 4.97 -5.88
C THR A 601 45.16 5.98 -5.04
N ILE A 602 45.63 5.58 -3.85
CA ILE A 602 46.44 6.46 -2.99
C ILE A 602 47.83 6.75 -3.58
N LEU A 603 48.34 5.88 -4.46
CA LEU A 603 49.64 6.05 -5.11
C LEU A 603 49.60 7.15 -6.19
N ASN A 604 48.42 7.61 -6.61
CA ASN A 604 48.29 8.62 -7.68
C ASN A 604 49.02 9.92 -7.35
N SER A 605 48.97 10.35 -6.08
CA SER A 605 49.65 11.57 -5.61
C SER A 605 51.17 11.45 -5.63
N ARG A 606 51.71 10.21 -5.61
CA ARG A 606 53.15 9.93 -5.60
C ARG A 606 53.70 9.57 -6.98
N LEU A 607 52.98 8.73 -7.74
CA LEU A 607 53.44 8.11 -8.98
C LEU A 607 52.78 8.68 -10.24
N GLY A 608 51.68 9.41 -10.10
CA GLY A 608 50.84 9.84 -11.22
C GLY A 608 49.94 8.73 -11.76
N TYR A 609 48.79 9.12 -12.31
CA TYR A 609 47.73 8.20 -12.75
C TYR A 609 48.22 7.11 -13.71
N ASP A 610 49.03 7.46 -14.72
CA ASP A 610 49.46 6.52 -15.75
C ASP A 610 50.32 5.39 -15.19
N ASN A 611 51.16 5.67 -14.18
CA ASN A 611 52.00 4.64 -13.56
C ASN A 611 51.18 3.74 -12.63
N VAL A 612 50.23 4.30 -11.88
CA VAL A 612 49.30 3.53 -11.06
C VAL A 612 48.43 2.62 -11.91
N ALA A 613 47.93 3.13 -13.04
CA ALA A 613 47.16 2.34 -14.00
C ALA A 613 47.99 1.20 -14.60
N LYS A 614 49.29 1.41 -14.85
CA LYS A 614 50.22 0.33 -15.26
C LYS A 614 50.39 -0.72 -14.16
N CYS A 615 50.56 -0.32 -12.90
CA CYS A 615 50.63 -1.27 -11.77
C CYS A 615 49.37 -2.14 -11.68
N ALA A 616 48.19 -1.52 -11.69
CA ALA A 616 46.92 -2.25 -11.61
C ALA A 616 46.69 -3.18 -12.80
N LYS A 617 46.99 -2.72 -14.04
CA LYS A 617 46.89 -3.56 -15.24
C LYS A 617 47.85 -4.75 -15.20
N LYS A 618 49.08 -4.55 -14.71
CA LYS A 618 50.07 -5.61 -14.57
C LYS A 618 49.63 -6.64 -13.53
N ALA A 619 49.25 -6.19 -12.33
CA ALA A 619 48.74 -7.02 -11.26
C ALA A 619 47.57 -7.90 -11.73
N HIS A 620 46.60 -7.29 -12.41
CA HIS A 620 45.45 -8.00 -12.96
C HIS A 620 45.84 -9.04 -14.02
N LYS A 621 46.72 -8.67 -14.96
CA LYS A 621 47.15 -9.56 -16.06
C LYS A 621 47.94 -10.76 -15.55
N GLU A 622 48.75 -10.57 -14.51
CA GLU A 622 49.66 -11.57 -13.97
C GLU A 622 49.09 -12.33 -12.77
N GLY A 623 47.94 -11.90 -12.23
CA GLY A 623 47.34 -12.49 -11.02
C GLY A 623 48.16 -12.23 -9.75
N THR A 624 48.98 -11.17 -9.75
CA THR A 624 49.83 -10.79 -8.61
C THR A 624 49.18 -9.68 -7.78
N THR A 625 49.65 -9.49 -6.56
CA THR A 625 49.21 -8.38 -5.72
C THR A 625 49.68 -7.04 -6.29
N LEU A 626 48.99 -5.97 -5.89
CA LEU A 626 49.38 -4.61 -6.27
C LEU A 626 50.83 -4.28 -5.85
N LYS A 627 51.25 -4.77 -4.68
CA LYS A 627 52.62 -4.59 -4.17
C LYS A 627 53.63 -5.25 -5.09
N GLU A 628 53.46 -6.53 -5.38
CA GLU A 628 54.35 -7.29 -6.29
C GLU A 628 54.46 -6.65 -7.67
N ALA A 629 53.33 -6.22 -8.25
CA ALA A 629 53.31 -5.54 -9.54
C ALA A 629 54.04 -4.19 -9.49
N THR A 630 53.88 -3.41 -8.43
CA THR A 630 54.54 -2.09 -8.27
C THR A 630 56.05 -2.24 -8.10
N LEU A 631 56.49 -3.20 -7.28
CA LEU A 631 57.90 -3.50 -7.04
C LEU A 631 58.58 -4.02 -8.31
N SER A 632 57.94 -4.93 -9.04
CA SER A 632 58.48 -5.49 -10.29
C SER A 632 58.56 -4.49 -11.44
N LEU A 633 57.83 -3.37 -11.37
CA LEU A 633 57.95 -2.25 -12.30
C LEU A 633 59.04 -1.24 -11.89
N GLY A 634 59.66 -1.42 -10.73
CA GLY A 634 60.69 -0.52 -10.20
C GLY A 634 60.16 0.88 -9.87
N LEU A 635 58.86 1.02 -9.61
CA LEU A 635 58.22 2.32 -9.33
C LEU A 635 58.31 2.73 -7.86
N LEU A 636 58.32 1.76 -6.95
CA LEU A 636 58.53 1.92 -5.51
C LEU A 636 59.22 0.68 -4.95
N ASP A 637 59.96 0.84 -3.86
CA ASP A 637 60.41 -0.29 -3.05
C ASP A 637 59.30 -0.77 -2.08
N GLY A 638 59.53 -1.93 -1.44
CA GLY A 638 58.56 -2.53 -0.53
C GLY A 638 58.26 -1.68 0.71
N ALA A 639 59.26 -0.99 1.26
CA ALA A 639 59.10 -0.18 2.47
C ALA A 639 58.36 1.13 2.18
N GLU A 640 58.65 1.77 1.04
CA GLU A 640 57.90 2.93 0.56
C GLU A 640 56.44 2.56 0.25
N PHE A 641 56.19 1.41 -0.37
CA PHE A 641 54.83 0.94 -0.62
C PHE A 641 54.05 0.79 0.68
N ASP A 642 54.60 0.08 1.67
CA ASP A 642 53.94 -0.17 2.96
C ASP A 642 53.74 1.12 3.77
N LYS A 643 54.61 2.12 3.58
CA LYS A 643 54.47 3.43 4.22
C LYS A 643 53.31 4.24 3.62
N ILE A 644 53.03 4.08 2.32
CA ILE A 644 52.03 4.88 1.61
C ILE A 644 50.66 4.17 1.59
N VAL A 645 50.62 2.87 1.29
CA VAL A 645 49.39 2.10 1.12
C VAL A 645 48.91 1.59 2.47
N ARG A 646 48.25 2.49 3.20
CA ARG A 646 47.72 2.29 4.55
C ARG A 646 46.20 2.44 4.52
N PRO A 647 45.41 1.35 4.43
CA PRO A 647 43.95 1.42 4.29
C PRO A 647 43.25 2.28 5.36
N GLU A 648 43.78 2.29 6.59
CA GLU A 648 43.28 3.13 7.68
C GLU A 648 43.44 4.63 7.42
N LEU A 649 44.38 5.03 6.56
CA LEU A 649 44.59 6.41 6.11
C LEU A 649 43.73 6.78 4.88
N MET A 650 42.96 5.84 4.34
CA MET A 650 42.18 6.01 3.11
C MET A 650 40.67 6.19 3.35
N LEU A 651 40.28 6.58 4.58
CA LEU A 651 38.88 6.58 5.04
C LEU A 651 38.24 7.98 5.11
N GLY A 652 38.93 9.04 4.64
CA GLY A 652 38.44 10.42 4.68
C GLY A 652 39.38 11.44 4.01
N PRO A 653 38.94 12.70 3.84
CA PRO A 653 39.63 13.71 3.03
C PRO A 653 40.97 14.20 3.60
N ASP A 654 41.18 14.16 4.91
CA ASP A 654 42.41 14.64 5.56
C ASP A 654 42.72 13.81 6.83
N HIS A 655 43.29 12.61 6.71
CA HIS A 655 43.75 11.91 7.91
C HIS A 655 45.04 12.56 8.44
N LYS A 656 44.90 13.59 9.28
CA LYS A 656 45.91 13.85 10.31
C LYS A 656 45.78 12.74 11.34
N PRO A 657 46.85 11.99 11.68
CA PRO A 657 46.77 11.05 12.78
C PRO A 657 46.26 11.79 14.01
N LYS A 658 45.29 11.23 14.75
CA LYS A 658 44.95 11.74 16.08
C LYS A 658 46.25 11.74 16.86
N SER A 659 46.79 12.92 17.18
CA SER A 659 47.92 13.03 18.08
C SER A 659 47.53 12.35 19.38
N GLY A 660 48.30 11.32 19.76
CA GLY A 660 48.07 10.50 20.95
C GLY A 660 48.08 11.29 22.24
#